data_AF-A0A1Y4TLY2-F1
#
_entry.id   AF-A0A1Y4TLY2-F1
#
_cell.length_a   1.000
_cell.length_b   1.000
_cell.length_c   1.000
_cell.angle_alpha   90.00
_cell.angle_beta   90.00
_cell.angle_gamma   90.00
#
_symmetry.space_group_name_H-M   'P 1'
#
loop_
_entity.id
_entity.type
_entity.pdbx_description
1 polymer ?
#
loop_
_entity_poly.entity_id
_entity_poly.type
_entity_poly.pdbx_seq_one_letter_code
_entity_poly.pdbx_strand_id
1 'polypeptide(L)'
;MDLLQQCARWHEEGAYQNIIDAIEALPADQRTPELDSELARAYNNLAGPGDKELFRKAIRLLAPHEAYFQNDHCWNFRMGYAWYYLDEEGPALHYFEQALEARPGDEDTQQFIDDCRHRLTLPQFDRSFRQRVEEAWAAFGQAEEQLRALIDAPDRAKTQQELLDRCAAALELALDDPAFELGFNGQKHELVLCPNGDRTQLFVLAYFARRIPAPVAAHWNVQMGRQPSPGFTLQAAGREVRPETVRVKAKKTEHGAALTLYCPELSDLWKQDEDQVWWLLSLLTDQVLGELSAMALVDGFEVKNKPLGRGDFSLDQLPRRLAALGLEAPASVDAWLETSDLDYERQPDRDSDADWRMDVSRGVTRCPGLVAEYMQNRSDHMDRLHRQGAVAGFLLFPTDTFACEADPGQAARDFRNELQAALEREAGPDAVTCTGWAEGLFAQYLDLIAWDLPAVLDAAADFLQGSRVAWGAFHSFRRTVGTVRLADNTPAPVDPETGSLLTMADLQTLQDFEEKTSGYYGRMLQYLEEFIQNGVEEDRFSYRQAREDLQIALWYAFANNNLDTYLNYWQVTQWMPDSEKNAAGCGTWYYRYASALVYCGRLEEARRYAEEGARQEPGYPWVWLLLGRLRSHFGDRAGALAAADRGLELVPGDYEFRTLRREIEAGATLEEMEYHWIDPASDALLQEGRADENDMFDKQQCLACIRLDAAGLERALAVFGPDPDRYEADDPFCIFPYPVDGQEVPLVFRMNQAGLSKQDPARLAALKARLDAGGLCTARDDLGRPCTLDSVQVELGVRPTLLYRPEGTEDWYPLPLELN
;
A
#
# COMPACT_ATOMS: atom_id res chain seq x y z
N MET A 1 -21.32 22.61 41.40
CA MET A 1 -21.29 22.14 40.00
C MET A 1 -21.07 20.65 40.08
N ASP A 2 -21.90 19.87 39.40
CA ASP A 2 -21.68 18.42 39.31
C ASP A 2 -20.37 18.15 38.55
N LEU A 3 -19.67 17.05 38.87
CA LEU A 3 -18.37 16.74 38.27
C LEU A 3 -18.49 16.56 36.75
N LEU A 4 -19.56 15.92 36.27
CA LEU A 4 -19.83 15.78 34.84
C LEU A 4 -20.00 17.13 34.13
N GLN A 5 -20.69 18.09 34.77
CA GLN A 5 -20.80 19.46 34.25
C GLN A 5 -19.45 20.16 34.18
N GLN A 6 -18.56 19.88 35.15
CA GLN A 6 -17.20 20.42 35.15
C GLN A 6 -16.33 19.79 34.06
N CYS A 7 -16.51 18.49 33.79
CA CYS A 7 -15.84 17.80 32.68
C CYS A 7 -16.26 18.38 31.33
N ALA A 8 -17.55 18.65 31.13
CA ALA A 8 -18.06 19.28 29.90
C ALA A 8 -17.39 20.64 29.64
N ARG A 9 -17.28 21.50 30.67
CA ARG A 9 -16.62 22.81 30.53
C ARG A 9 -15.13 22.67 30.21
N TRP A 10 -14.42 21.77 30.90
CA TRP A 10 -13.01 21.52 30.60
C TRP A 10 -12.80 20.97 29.19
N HIS A 11 -13.72 20.16 28.68
CA HIS A 11 -13.65 19.66 27.31
C HIS A 11 -13.78 20.79 26.28
N GLU A 12 -14.74 21.70 26.46
CA GLU A 12 -14.89 22.90 25.61
C GLU A 12 -13.66 23.82 25.66
N GLU A 13 -12.97 23.87 26.80
CA GLU A 13 -11.72 24.63 27.00
C GLU A 13 -10.47 23.90 26.48
N GLY A 14 -10.58 22.66 25.96
CA GLY A 14 -9.44 21.82 25.55
C GLY A 14 -8.57 21.32 26.72
N ALA A 15 -9.06 21.43 27.96
CA ALA A 15 -8.33 21.11 29.19
C ALA A 15 -8.48 19.64 29.60
N TYR A 16 -8.14 18.71 28.71
CA TYR A 16 -8.39 17.26 28.90
C TYR A 16 -7.64 16.67 30.11
N GLN A 17 -6.41 17.12 30.40
CA GLN A 17 -5.67 16.68 31.58
C GLN A 17 -6.41 16.95 32.90
N ASN A 18 -7.15 18.07 32.99
CA ASN A 18 -7.94 18.39 34.18
C ASN A 18 -9.08 17.39 34.39
N ILE A 19 -9.67 16.86 33.31
CA ILE A 19 -10.71 15.83 33.36
C ILE A 19 -10.09 14.53 33.89
N ILE A 20 -8.94 14.13 33.33
CA ILE A 20 -8.20 12.92 33.73
C ILE A 20 -7.85 13.00 35.22
N ASP A 21 -7.17 14.05 35.66
CA ASP A 21 -6.73 14.22 37.04
C ASP A 21 -7.91 14.19 38.02
N ALA A 22 -9.02 14.83 37.67
CA ALA A 22 -10.21 14.91 38.53
C ALA A 22 -10.93 13.56 38.68
N ILE A 23 -11.09 12.79 37.60
CA ILE A 23 -11.79 11.51 37.62
C ILE A 23 -10.87 10.41 38.18
N GLU A 24 -9.57 10.42 37.87
CA GLU A 24 -8.63 9.43 38.38
C GLU A 24 -8.41 9.50 39.89
N ALA A 25 -8.59 10.69 40.49
CA ALA A 25 -8.58 10.88 41.93
C ALA A 25 -9.71 10.12 42.66
N LEU A 26 -10.76 9.70 41.94
CA LEU A 26 -11.82 8.86 42.48
C LEU A 26 -11.41 7.39 42.47
N PRO A 27 -11.70 6.62 43.54
CA PRO A 27 -11.63 5.17 43.54
C PRO A 27 -12.47 4.55 42.40
N ALA A 28 -11.99 3.47 41.78
CA ALA A 28 -12.65 2.86 40.62
C ALA A 28 -14.08 2.38 40.92
N ASP A 29 -14.36 1.95 42.16
CA ASP A 29 -15.69 1.53 42.63
C ASP A 29 -16.67 2.71 42.83
N GLN A 30 -16.18 3.96 42.75
CA GLN A 30 -16.99 5.17 42.85
C GLN A 30 -17.23 5.85 41.50
N ARG A 31 -16.65 5.35 40.40
CA ARG A 31 -16.86 5.90 39.07
C ARG A 31 -18.13 5.29 38.46
N THR A 32 -18.99 6.15 37.93
CA THR A 32 -20.17 5.72 37.16
C THR A 32 -19.76 5.46 35.70
N PRO A 33 -20.55 4.71 34.92
CA PRO A 33 -20.29 4.53 33.49
C PRO A 33 -20.11 5.85 32.73
N GLU A 34 -20.83 6.91 33.10
CA GLU A 34 -20.68 8.24 32.50
C GLU A 34 -19.33 8.88 32.83
N LEU A 35 -18.85 8.74 34.06
CA LEU A 35 -17.52 9.24 34.45
C LEU A 35 -16.41 8.48 33.73
N ASP A 36 -16.52 7.16 33.63
CA ASP A 36 -15.57 6.35 32.85
C ASP A 36 -15.60 6.72 31.36
N SER A 37 -16.79 6.98 30.81
CA SER A 37 -16.95 7.42 29.42
C SER A 37 -16.35 8.81 29.18
N GLU A 38 -16.49 9.75 30.12
CA GLU A 38 -15.85 11.06 30.07
C GLU A 38 -14.34 11.00 30.24
N LEU A 39 -13.84 10.10 31.10
CA LEU A 39 -12.41 9.83 31.25
C LEU A 39 -11.83 9.23 29.96
N ALA A 40 -12.53 8.29 29.33
CA ALA A 40 -12.13 7.70 28.05
C ALA A 40 -12.10 8.76 26.93
N ARG A 41 -13.11 9.65 26.88
CA ARG A 41 -13.11 10.80 25.95
C ARG A 41 -11.90 11.70 26.17
N ALA A 42 -11.56 12.01 27.42
CA ALA A 42 -10.40 12.84 27.73
C ALA A 42 -9.09 12.16 27.31
N TYR A 43 -8.97 10.85 27.50
CA TYR A 43 -7.83 10.07 27.00
C TYR A 43 -7.70 10.10 25.49
N ASN A 44 -8.79 9.88 24.75
CA ASN A 44 -8.78 9.93 23.28
C ASN A 44 -8.35 11.30 22.75
N ASN A 45 -8.80 12.40 23.37
CA ASN A 45 -8.49 13.76 22.91
C ASN A 45 -7.10 14.26 23.36
N LEU A 46 -6.55 13.71 24.45
CA LEU A 46 -5.20 14.06 24.90
C LEU A 46 -4.11 13.35 24.08
N ALA A 47 -4.42 12.18 23.54
CA ALA A 47 -3.47 11.36 22.80
C ALA A 47 -2.98 12.04 21.51
N GLY A 48 -1.66 12.06 21.33
CA GLY A 48 -1.02 12.43 20.06
C GLY A 48 -0.76 11.21 19.17
N PRO A 49 -0.22 11.43 17.95
CA PRO A 49 0.21 10.35 17.08
C PRO A 49 1.19 9.41 17.79
N GLY A 50 0.84 8.12 17.89
CA GLY A 50 1.66 7.09 18.53
C GLY A 50 1.40 6.82 20.02
N ASP A 51 0.52 7.59 20.69
CA ASP A 51 0.17 7.39 22.11
C ASP A 51 -0.79 6.20 22.36
N LYS A 52 -0.40 5.00 21.89
CA LYS A 52 -1.23 3.78 21.90
C LYS A 52 -1.77 3.41 23.29
N GLU A 53 -1.04 3.71 24.36
CA GLU A 53 -1.51 3.39 25.72
C GLU A 53 -2.71 4.21 26.18
N LEU A 54 -2.87 5.46 25.72
CA LEU A 54 -4.02 6.28 26.09
C LEU A 54 -5.30 5.76 25.42
N PHE A 55 -5.21 5.36 24.14
CA PHE A 55 -6.32 4.71 23.44
C PHE A 55 -6.69 3.36 24.08
N ARG A 56 -5.71 2.53 24.45
CA ARG A 56 -5.95 1.28 25.19
C ARG A 56 -6.61 1.52 26.54
N LYS A 57 -6.24 2.60 27.26
CA LYS A 57 -6.92 2.99 28.50
C LYS A 57 -8.38 3.37 28.25
N ALA A 58 -8.67 4.14 27.19
CA ALA A 58 -10.03 4.49 26.83
C ALA A 58 -10.89 3.24 26.57
N ILE A 59 -10.39 2.28 25.79
CA ILE A 59 -11.09 1.01 25.54
C ILE A 59 -11.31 0.22 26.85
N ARG A 60 -10.29 0.10 27.71
CA ARG A 60 -10.42 -0.60 29.01
C ARG A 60 -11.49 0.02 29.92
N LEU A 61 -11.68 1.33 29.86
CA LEU A 61 -12.72 2.03 30.61
C LEU A 61 -14.11 1.83 30.02
N LEU A 62 -14.23 1.80 28.68
CA LEU A 62 -15.51 1.73 27.98
C LEU A 62 -16.06 0.30 27.86
N ALA A 63 -15.19 -0.69 27.63
CA ALA A 63 -15.58 -2.07 27.32
C ALA A 63 -16.49 -2.73 28.38
N PRO A 64 -16.28 -2.56 29.70
CA PRO A 64 -17.18 -3.14 30.71
C PRO A 64 -18.61 -2.57 30.68
N HIS A 65 -18.81 -1.42 30.04
CA HIS A 65 -20.07 -0.67 30.04
C HIS A 65 -20.87 -0.82 28.74
N GLU A 66 -20.50 -1.73 27.84
CA GLU A 66 -21.19 -1.95 26.55
C GLU A 66 -22.70 -2.17 26.72
N ALA A 67 -23.11 -3.03 27.66
CA ALA A 67 -24.52 -3.29 27.94
C ALA A 67 -25.26 -2.06 28.49
N TYR A 68 -24.55 -1.15 29.18
CA TYR A 68 -25.12 0.08 29.72
C TYR A 68 -25.35 1.13 28.61
N PHE A 69 -24.42 1.24 27.67
CA PHE A 69 -24.44 2.20 26.56
C PHE A 69 -24.96 1.62 25.24
N GLN A 70 -25.77 0.55 25.32
CA GLN A 70 -26.31 -0.09 24.13
C GLN A 70 -27.03 0.93 23.21
N ASN A 71 -26.63 0.97 21.93
CA ASN A 71 -27.12 1.92 20.92
C ASN A 71 -26.80 3.39 21.21
N ASP A 72 -25.83 3.71 22.06
CA ASP A 72 -25.38 5.08 22.29
C ASP A 72 -24.36 5.49 21.21
N HIS A 73 -24.66 6.57 20.48
CA HIS A 73 -23.76 7.11 19.44
C HIS A 73 -22.39 7.47 20.02
N CYS A 74 -22.35 8.17 21.15
CA CYS A 74 -21.10 8.72 21.69
C CYS A 74 -20.18 7.63 22.23
N TRP A 75 -20.73 6.62 22.89
CA TRP A 75 -19.96 5.47 23.36
C TRP A 75 -19.37 4.69 22.18
N ASN A 76 -20.19 4.38 21.17
CA ASN A 76 -19.74 3.70 19.96
C ASN A 76 -18.67 4.52 19.21
N PHE A 77 -18.87 5.82 19.04
CA PHE A 77 -17.88 6.69 18.42
C PHE A 77 -16.57 6.73 19.21
N ARG A 78 -16.63 6.79 20.55
CA ARG A 78 -15.41 6.79 21.41
C ARG A 78 -14.66 5.45 21.33
N MET A 79 -15.38 4.33 21.24
CA MET A 79 -14.80 3.01 21.01
C MET A 79 -14.15 2.94 19.62
N GLY A 80 -14.89 3.31 18.57
CA GLY A 80 -14.39 3.34 17.20
C GLY A 80 -13.15 4.22 17.04
N TYR A 81 -13.18 5.42 17.62
CA TYR A 81 -12.06 6.36 17.61
C TYR A 81 -10.82 5.77 18.29
N ALA A 82 -10.97 5.13 19.45
CA ALA A 82 -9.83 4.54 20.14
C ALA A 82 -9.22 3.37 19.34
N TRP A 83 -10.04 2.52 18.72
CA TRP A 83 -9.56 1.44 17.86
C TRP A 83 -8.91 1.97 16.57
N TYR A 84 -9.49 3.00 15.95
CA TYR A 84 -8.96 3.62 14.74
C TYR A 84 -7.51 4.08 14.92
N TYR A 85 -7.22 4.83 15.99
CA TYR A 85 -5.86 5.29 16.28
C TYR A 85 -4.93 4.23 16.89
N LEU A 86 -5.40 2.99 17.06
CA LEU A 86 -4.56 1.83 17.33
C LEU A 86 -4.14 1.08 16.06
N ASP A 87 -4.54 1.56 14.88
CA ASP A 87 -4.39 0.88 13.59
C ASP A 87 -5.19 -0.44 13.56
N GLU A 88 -6.41 -0.40 14.12
CA GLU A 88 -7.34 -1.54 14.26
C GLU A 88 -8.67 -1.22 13.57
N GLU A 89 -8.61 -1.02 12.25
CA GLU A 89 -9.75 -0.53 11.47
C GLU A 89 -10.93 -1.50 11.44
N GLY A 90 -10.70 -2.80 11.62
CA GLY A 90 -11.76 -3.80 11.69
C GLY A 90 -12.68 -3.58 12.89
N PRO A 91 -12.16 -3.65 14.13
CA PRO A 91 -12.90 -3.26 15.33
C PRO A 91 -13.43 -1.83 15.26
N ALA A 92 -12.66 -0.87 14.73
CA ALA A 92 -13.10 0.52 14.62
C ALA A 92 -14.35 0.66 13.74
N LEU A 93 -14.35 0.02 12.55
CA LEU A 93 -15.46 0.03 11.61
C LEU A 93 -16.74 -0.50 12.26
N HIS A 94 -16.65 -1.60 13.01
CA HIS A 94 -17.80 -2.16 13.72
C HIS A 94 -18.47 -1.12 14.62
N TYR A 95 -17.69 -0.44 15.46
CA TYR A 95 -18.21 0.56 16.37
C TYR A 95 -18.68 1.83 15.65
N PHE A 96 -18.00 2.28 14.58
CA PHE A 96 -18.48 3.43 13.82
C PHE A 96 -19.78 3.14 13.08
N GLU A 97 -19.97 1.94 12.52
CA GLU A 97 -21.24 1.54 11.91
C GLU A 97 -22.39 1.56 12.93
N GLN A 98 -22.15 1.06 14.16
CA GLN A 98 -23.11 1.16 15.26
C GLN A 98 -23.36 2.61 15.69
N ALA A 99 -22.34 3.47 15.69
CA ALA A 99 -22.49 4.89 15.98
C ALA A 99 -23.38 5.55 14.92
N LEU A 100 -23.14 5.30 13.63
CA LEU A 100 -23.93 5.85 12.54
C LEU A 100 -25.37 5.33 12.55
N GLU A 101 -25.61 4.07 12.93
CA GLU A 101 -26.96 3.54 13.12
C GLU A 101 -27.71 4.29 14.25
N ALA A 102 -27.02 4.59 15.35
CA ALA A 102 -27.57 5.35 16.47
C ALA A 102 -27.82 6.83 16.13
N ARG A 103 -27.07 7.40 15.17
CA ARG A 103 -27.26 8.77 14.66
C ARG A 103 -27.05 8.83 13.13
N PRO A 104 -28.09 8.52 12.34
CA PRO A 104 -27.97 8.58 10.88
C PRO A 104 -27.70 10.00 10.38
N GLY A 105 -26.79 10.12 9.41
CA GLY A 105 -26.39 11.40 8.81
C GLY A 105 -25.28 12.15 9.56
N ASP A 106 -24.59 11.50 10.50
CA ASP A 106 -23.36 12.03 11.11
C ASP A 106 -22.19 11.92 10.11
N GLU A 107 -21.86 13.05 9.46
CA GLU A 107 -20.85 13.13 8.39
C GLU A 107 -19.45 12.74 8.90
N ASP A 108 -19.08 13.15 10.11
CA ASP A 108 -17.79 12.80 10.72
C ASP A 108 -17.67 11.27 10.90
N THR A 109 -18.73 10.64 11.40
CA THR A 109 -18.77 9.18 11.58
C THR A 109 -18.69 8.46 10.23
N GLN A 110 -19.37 8.97 9.20
CA GLN A 110 -19.31 8.42 7.85
C GLN A 110 -17.90 8.49 7.25
N GLN A 111 -17.19 9.60 7.46
CA GLN A 111 -15.81 9.76 7.00
C GLN A 111 -14.87 8.70 7.60
N PHE A 112 -15.00 8.42 8.90
CA PHE A 112 -14.24 7.34 9.55
C PHE A 112 -14.58 5.95 9.01
N ILE A 113 -15.86 5.69 8.70
CA ILE A 113 -16.29 4.42 8.08
C ILE A 113 -15.65 4.25 6.72
N ASP A 114 -15.67 5.29 5.89
CA ASP A 114 -15.12 5.25 4.53
C ASP A 114 -13.60 5.04 4.55
N ASP A 115 -12.89 5.72 5.45
CA ASP A 115 -11.44 5.55 5.63
C ASP A 115 -11.09 4.15 6.18
N CYS A 116 -11.83 3.64 7.17
CA CYS A 116 -11.67 2.25 7.65
C CYS A 116 -11.86 1.26 6.49
N ARG A 117 -12.92 1.41 5.69
CA ARG A 117 -13.16 0.52 4.54
C ARG A 117 -12.04 0.60 3.50
N HIS A 118 -11.50 1.79 3.25
CA HIS A 118 -10.35 1.96 2.37
C HIS A 118 -9.11 1.20 2.89
N ARG A 119 -8.76 1.40 4.17
CA ARG A 119 -7.63 0.73 4.83
C ARG A 119 -7.80 -0.78 4.96
N LEU A 120 -9.03 -1.29 5.07
CA LEU A 120 -9.30 -2.73 5.09
C LEU A 120 -9.34 -3.37 3.70
N THR A 121 -9.59 -2.57 2.66
CA THR A 121 -9.54 -2.99 1.24
C THR A 121 -8.09 -3.20 0.80
N LEU A 122 -7.23 -2.24 1.11
CA LEU A 122 -5.78 -2.31 0.86
C LEU A 122 -5.01 -2.03 2.16
N PRO A 123 -4.82 -3.05 3.02
CA PRO A 123 -4.07 -2.87 4.27
C PRO A 123 -2.63 -2.42 4.01
N GLN A 124 -2.25 -1.32 4.65
CA GLN A 124 -0.90 -0.77 4.59
C GLN A 124 -0.33 -0.71 6.01
N PHE A 125 0.94 -1.08 6.14
CA PHE A 125 1.63 -1.11 7.42
C PHE A 125 2.97 -0.40 7.29
N ASP A 126 3.35 0.36 8.32
CA ASP A 126 4.72 0.88 8.45
C ASP A 126 5.76 -0.24 8.44
N ARG A 127 5.39 -1.37 9.06
CA ARG A 127 6.16 -2.60 9.11
C ARG A 127 5.29 -3.80 8.78
N SER A 128 5.64 -4.53 7.72
CA SER A 128 5.03 -5.82 7.39
C SER A 128 5.38 -6.88 8.43
N PHE A 129 4.60 -7.96 8.54
CA PHE A 129 4.90 -9.04 9.48
C PHE A 129 6.30 -9.60 9.25
N ARG A 130 6.73 -9.73 8.00
CA ARG A 130 8.11 -10.13 7.64
C ARG A 130 9.16 -9.26 8.36
N GLN A 131 9.03 -7.94 8.26
CA GLN A 131 9.97 -7.00 8.89
C GLN A 131 9.88 -7.09 10.42
N ARG A 132 8.68 -7.20 10.97
CA ARG A 132 8.48 -7.37 12.42
C ARG A 132 9.12 -8.64 12.96
N VAL A 133 9.07 -9.75 12.21
CA VAL A 133 9.75 -11.01 12.58
C VAL A 133 11.27 -10.82 12.65
N GLU A 134 11.87 -10.06 11.72
CA GLU A 134 13.29 -9.75 11.76
C GLU A 134 13.65 -8.91 13.00
N GLU A 135 12.85 -7.90 13.31
CA GLU A 135 13.00 -7.05 14.51
C GLU A 135 12.86 -7.86 15.80
N ALA A 136 11.85 -8.72 15.89
CA ALA A 136 11.60 -9.61 17.03
C ALA A 136 12.77 -10.58 17.27
N TRP A 137 13.30 -11.21 16.22
CA TRP A 137 14.44 -12.10 16.34
C TRP A 137 15.73 -11.36 16.68
N ALA A 138 15.91 -10.13 16.18
CA ALA A 138 17.03 -9.28 16.59
C ALA A 138 16.95 -8.94 18.08
N ALA A 139 15.78 -8.56 18.58
CA ALA A 139 15.55 -8.29 20.00
C ALA A 139 15.76 -9.54 20.87
N PHE A 140 15.24 -10.70 20.44
CA PHE A 140 15.45 -11.97 21.12
C PHE A 140 16.95 -12.32 21.18
N GLY A 141 17.67 -12.16 20.06
CA GLY A 141 19.11 -12.38 19.99
C GLY A 141 19.92 -11.50 20.95
N GLN A 142 19.48 -10.26 21.19
CA GLN A 142 20.09 -9.36 22.18
C GLN A 142 19.82 -9.80 23.63
N ALA A 143 18.63 -10.35 23.90
CA ALA A 143 18.25 -10.84 25.22
C ALA A 143 18.70 -12.29 25.51
N GLU A 144 19.13 -13.03 24.48
CA GLU A 144 19.38 -14.47 24.46
C GLU A 144 20.20 -14.98 25.66
N GLU A 145 21.36 -14.39 25.91
CA GLU A 145 22.28 -14.85 26.96
C GLU A 145 21.67 -14.68 28.35
N GLN A 146 20.93 -13.59 28.55
CA GLN A 146 20.24 -13.29 29.80
C GLN A 146 19.06 -14.23 30.00
N LEU A 147 18.29 -14.53 28.95
CA LEU A 147 17.20 -15.50 29.00
C LEU A 147 17.72 -16.88 29.42
N ARG A 148 18.84 -17.35 28.84
CA ARG A 148 19.48 -18.60 29.28
C ARG A 148 19.90 -18.55 30.74
N ALA A 149 20.56 -17.47 31.17
CA ALA A 149 20.99 -17.32 32.56
C ALA A 149 19.81 -17.33 33.55
N LEU A 150 18.67 -16.76 33.18
CA LEU A 150 17.44 -16.76 33.98
C LEU A 150 16.78 -18.15 34.05
N ILE A 151 16.83 -18.94 32.97
CA ILE A 151 16.37 -20.33 32.93
C ILE A 151 17.26 -21.22 33.81
N ASP A 152 18.58 -21.03 33.75
CA ASP A 152 19.57 -21.83 34.46
C ASP A 152 19.71 -21.46 35.95
N ALA A 153 19.01 -20.41 36.39
CA ALA A 153 19.06 -19.93 37.77
C ALA A 153 18.49 -20.99 38.75
N PRO A 154 19.17 -21.23 39.90
CA PRO A 154 18.75 -22.26 40.84
C PRO A 154 17.43 -21.93 41.58
N ASP A 155 17.05 -20.65 41.67
CA ASP A 155 15.81 -20.19 42.32
C ASP A 155 14.84 -19.62 41.28
N ARG A 156 14.22 -20.53 40.52
CA ARG A 156 13.33 -20.21 39.40
C ARG A 156 12.13 -19.34 39.81
N ALA A 157 11.65 -19.47 41.04
CA ALA A 157 10.49 -18.71 41.51
C ALA A 157 10.77 -17.20 41.58
N LYS A 158 12.02 -16.78 41.77
CA LYS A 158 12.40 -15.35 41.82
C LYS A 158 12.69 -14.76 40.44
N THR A 159 13.08 -15.58 39.47
CA THR A 159 13.47 -15.14 38.12
C THR A 159 12.35 -15.29 37.10
N GLN A 160 11.26 -16.02 37.42
CA GLN A 160 10.21 -16.37 36.47
C GLN A 160 9.51 -15.17 35.84
N GLN A 161 9.14 -14.14 36.63
CA GLN A 161 8.46 -12.98 36.08
C GLN A 161 9.37 -12.22 35.11
N GLU A 162 10.61 -11.94 35.53
CA GLU A 162 11.60 -11.27 34.67
C GLU A 162 11.89 -12.05 33.39
N LEU A 163 11.97 -13.38 33.48
CA LEU A 163 12.15 -14.27 32.33
C LEU A 163 11.00 -14.14 31.33
N LEU A 164 9.75 -14.15 31.83
CA LEU A 164 8.55 -14.03 31.00
C LEU A 164 8.47 -12.64 30.37
N ASP A 165 8.59 -11.57 31.15
CA ASP A 165 8.51 -10.19 30.67
C ASP A 165 9.55 -9.90 29.58
N ARG A 166 10.80 -10.35 29.80
CA ARG A 166 11.89 -10.13 28.85
C ARG A 166 11.71 -10.91 27.56
N CYS A 167 11.21 -12.14 27.62
CA CYS A 167 10.93 -12.91 26.42
C CYS A 167 9.71 -12.35 25.67
N ALA A 168 8.64 -12.03 26.39
CA ALA A 168 7.42 -11.45 25.84
C ALA A 168 7.73 -10.15 25.08
N ALA A 169 8.51 -9.24 25.69
CA ALA A 169 8.91 -7.98 25.06
C ALA A 169 9.63 -8.16 23.70
N ALA A 170 10.38 -9.25 23.51
CA ALA A 170 11.00 -9.55 22.23
C ALA A 170 10.02 -10.14 21.22
N LEU A 171 9.13 -11.04 21.67
CA LEU A 171 8.14 -11.71 20.81
C LEU A 171 7.00 -10.77 20.37
N GLU A 172 6.56 -9.88 21.25
CA GLU A 172 5.47 -8.91 21.03
C GLU A 172 5.78 -7.88 19.93
N LEU A 173 7.04 -7.78 19.50
CA LEU A 173 7.40 -6.97 18.33
C LEU A 173 6.77 -7.52 17.04
N ALA A 174 6.51 -8.82 16.96
CA ALA A 174 5.89 -9.47 15.81
C ALA A 174 4.56 -10.16 16.13
N LEU A 175 4.48 -10.82 17.29
CA LEU A 175 3.38 -11.69 17.65
C LEU A 175 2.38 -10.96 18.54
N ASP A 176 1.10 -11.06 18.20
CA ASP A 176 0.01 -10.53 19.00
C ASP A 176 -0.32 -11.47 20.17
N ASP A 177 -0.11 -10.97 21.39
CA ASP A 177 -0.29 -11.67 22.69
C ASP A 177 0.31 -13.10 22.68
N PRO A 178 1.64 -13.24 22.58
CA PRO A 178 2.27 -14.53 22.36
C PRO A 178 2.11 -15.43 23.58
N ALA A 179 1.48 -16.59 23.39
CA ALA A 179 1.48 -17.68 24.36
C ALA A 179 2.72 -18.55 24.17
N PHE A 180 3.57 -18.67 25.20
CA PHE A 180 4.80 -19.44 25.11
C PHE A 180 5.22 -20.11 26.42
N GLU A 181 6.07 -21.13 26.30
CA GLU A 181 6.74 -21.81 27.43
C GLU A 181 8.26 -21.79 27.21
N LEU A 182 9.00 -21.67 28.32
CA LEU A 182 10.46 -21.62 28.32
C LEU A 182 11.05 -22.76 29.17
N GLY A 183 12.09 -23.40 28.67
CA GLY A 183 12.66 -24.58 29.33
C GLY A 183 14.09 -24.91 28.92
N PHE A 184 14.56 -26.04 29.44
CA PHE A 184 15.83 -26.66 29.08
C PHE A 184 15.65 -28.18 29.07
N ASN A 185 15.85 -28.82 27.93
CA ASN A 185 15.62 -30.26 27.76
C ASN A 185 16.83 -31.13 28.15
N GLY A 186 17.86 -30.55 28.77
CA GLY A 186 19.12 -31.23 29.09
C GLY A 186 20.20 -31.07 28.02
N GLN A 187 19.87 -30.55 26.83
CA GLN A 187 20.83 -30.29 25.75
C GLN A 187 20.80 -28.83 25.28
N LYS A 188 19.61 -28.28 25.04
CA LYS A 188 19.37 -26.91 24.57
C LYS A 188 18.24 -26.26 25.35
N HIS A 189 18.25 -24.93 25.36
CA HIS A 189 17.13 -24.12 25.84
C HIS A 189 15.97 -24.25 24.86
N GLU A 190 14.74 -24.14 25.37
CA GLU A 190 13.53 -24.37 24.60
C GLU A 190 12.62 -23.14 24.68
N LEU A 191 12.15 -22.71 23.51
CA LEU A 191 11.03 -21.80 23.35
C LEU A 191 9.91 -22.57 22.65
N VAL A 192 8.82 -22.82 23.37
CA VAL A 192 7.62 -23.48 22.84
C VAL A 192 6.57 -22.41 22.60
N LEU A 193 6.20 -22.17 21.35
CA LEU A 193 5.17 -21.22 20.94
C LEU A 193 3.83 -21.94 20.79
N CYS A 194 2.79 -21.49 21.49
CA CYS A 194 1.52 -22.20 21.58
C CYS A 194 0.48 -21.59 20.60
N PRO A 195 0.01 -22.33 19.57
CA PRO A 195 -1.06 -21.87 18.69
C PRO A 195 -2.44 -21.83 19.36
N ASN A 196 -2.61 -22.45 20.52
CA ASN A 196 -3.86 -22.57 21.28
C ASN A 196 -5.00 -23.16 20.44
N GLY A 197 -4.70 -24.19 19.66
CA GLY A 197 -5.68 -24.86 18.80
C GLY A 197 -6.08 -24.10 17.52
N ASP A 198 -5.56 -22.89 17.29
CA ASP A 198 -5.86 -22.08 16.11
C ASP A 198 -4.87 -22.37 14.98
N ARG A 199 -5.41 -22.81 13.83
CA ARG A 199 -4.59 -23.16 12.65
C ARG A 199 -4.05 -21.92 11.93
N THR A 200 -4.78 -20.81 11.91
CA THR A 200 -4.27 -19.53 11.36
C THR A 200 -3.09 -19.05 12.20
N GLN A 201 -3.21 -19.12 13.53
CA GLN A 201 -2.10 -18.81 14.42
C GLN A 201 -0.90 -19.76 14.21
N LEU A 202 -1.14 -21.04 13.91
CA LEU A 202 -0.07 -21.96 13.60
C LEU A 202 0.71 -21.55 12.34
N PHE A 203 0.07 -21.00 11.30
CA PHE A 203 0.79 -20.44 10.15
C PHE A 203 1.70 -19.27 10.55
N VAL A 204 1.19 -18.35 11.40
CA VAL A 204 1.96 -17.21 11.94
C VAL A 204 3.18 -17.71 12.71
N LEU A 205 2.98 -18.64 13.65
CA LEU A 205 4.06 -19.19 14.48
C LEU A 205 5.07 -20.01 13.67
N ALA A 206 4.61 -20.78 12.68
CA ALA A 206 5.50 -21.52 11.79
C ALA A 206 6.36 -20.57 10.95
N TYR A 207 5.76 -19.50 10.41
CA TYR A 207 6.48 -18.45 9.72
C TYR A 207 7.55 -17.81 10.61
N PHE A 208 7.17 -17.44 11.84
CA PHE A 208 8.09 -16.85 12.81
C PHE A 208 9.26 -17.79 13.13
N ALA A 209 8.98 -19.05 13.48
CA ALA A 209 9.96 -20.03 13.91
C ALA A 209 10.98 -20.40 12.82
N ARG A 210 10.55 -20.48 11.55
CA ARG A 210 11.44 -20.76 10.40
C ARG A 210 12.55 -19.73 10.21
N ARG A 211 12.38 -18.53 10.78
CA ARG A 211 13.32 -17.39 10.65
C ARG A 211 14.26 -17.22 11.83
N ILE A 212 14.33 -18.20 12.73
CA ILE A 212 15.29 -18.18 13.82
C ILE A 212 16.73 -17.95 13.28
N PRO A 213 17.44 -16.91 13.75
CA PRO A 213 18.81 -16.67 13.34
C PRO A 213 19.76 -17.80 13.77
N ALA A 214 20.75 -18.12 12.93
CA ALA A 214 21.72 -19.18 13.22
C ALA A 214 22.41 -19.07 14.60
N PRO A 215 22.78 -17.87 15.10
CA PRO A 215 23.34 -17.72 16.46
C PRO A 215 22.36 -18.13 17.56
N VAL A 216 21.07 -17.84 17.42
CA VAL A 216 20.04 -18.24 18.38
C VAL A 216 19.78 -19.73 18.29
N ALA A 217 19.67 -20.29 17.07
CA ALA A 217 19.46 -21.72 16.83
C ALA A 217 20.61 -22.61 17.36
N ALA A 218 21.81 -22.05 17.57
CA ALA A 218 22.92 -22.76 18.18
C ALA A 218 22.61 -23.17 19.64
N HIS A 219 21.85 -22.35 20.36
CA HIS A 219 21.55 -22.53 21.79
C HIS A 219 20.09 -22.93 22.06
N TRP A 220 19.17 -22.58 21.16
CA TRP A 220 17.74 -22.77 21.34
C TRP A 220 17.13 -23.77 20.37
N ASN A 221 16.14 -24.51 20.85
CA ASN A 221 15.13 -25.16 20.03
C ASN A 221 13.84 -24.33 20.09
N VAL A 222 13.31 -23.96 18.92
CA VAL A 222 11.99 -23.34 18.81
C VAL A 222 11.02 -24.40 18.34
N GLN A 223 9.98 -24.64 19.14
CA GLN A 223 8.95 -25.61 18.85
C GLN A 223 7.59 -24.91 18.77
N MET A 224 6.70 -25.46 17.96
CA MET A 224 5.34 -24.95 17.82
C MET A 224 4.38 -26.00 18.38
N GLY A 225 3.62 -25.60 19.39
CA GLY A 225 2.71 -26.44 20.14
C GLY A 225 3.37 -27.13 21.33
N ARG A 226 2.60 -27.26 22.42
CA ARG A 226 3.00 -27.98 23.62
C ARG A 226 3.41 -29.41 23.30
N GLN A 227 4.50 -29.85 23.94
CA GLN A 227 4.95 -31.23 23.85
C GLN A 227 4.24 -32.12 24.87
N PRO A 228 4.06 -33.42 24.57
CA PRO A 228 3.53 -34.36 25.55
C PRO A 228 4.36 -34.35 26.84
N SER A 229 3.72 -34.20 28.00
CA SER A 229 4.38 -34.18 29.30
C SER A 229 3.89 -35.36 30.17
N PRO A 230 4.62 -36.50 30.18
CA PRO A 230 4.23 -37.67 30.96
C PRO A 230 4.14 -37.36 32.46
N GLY A 231 3.00 -37.69 33.06
CA GLY A 231 2.76 -37.46 34.49
C GLY A 231 2.37 -36.04 34.87
N PHE A 232 2.07 -35.18 33.89
CA PHE A 232 1.46 -33.87 34.13
C PHE A 232 0.13 -34.01 34.89
N THR A 233 -0.06 -33.18 35.92
CA THR A 233 -1.31 -33.13 36.70
C THR A 233 -1.78 -31.69 36.83
N LEU A 234 -3.10 -31.50 36.83
CA LEU A 234 -3.71 -30.18 37.05
C LEU A 234 -4.19 -30.05 38.49
N GLN A 235 -4.09 -28.85 39.05
CA GLN A 235 -4.76 -28.48 40.29
C GLN A 235 -6.00 -27.65 39.94
N ALA A 236 -7.19 -28.18 40.23
CA ALA A 236 -8.46 -27.51 39.96
C ALA A 236 -9.42 -27.71 41.13
N ALA A 237 -10.03 -26.62 41.61
CA ALA A 237 -10.94 -26.62 42.76
C ALA A 237 -10.39 -27.35 44.02
N GLY A 238 -9.08 -27.21 44.29
CA GLY A 238 -8.40 -27.86 45.42
C GLY A 238 -8.22 -29.37 45.27
N ARG A 239 -8.39 -29.93 44.07
CA ARG A 239 -8.17 -31.33 43.74
C ARG A 239 -7.13 -31.47 42.64
N GLU A 240 -6.37 -32.57 42.72
CA GLU A 240 -5.48 -32.98 41.65
C GLU A 240 -6.27 -33.78 40.60
N VAL A 241 -6.25 -33.33 39.35
CA VAL A 241 -6.83 -34.02 38.20
C VAL A 241 -5.69 -34.64 37.39
N ARG A 242 -5.80 -35.94 37.12
CA ARG A 242 -4.77 -36.71 36.41
C ARG A 242 -5.37 -37.30 35.13
N PRO A 243 -4.59 -37.48 34.05
CA PRO A 243 -5.07 -38.12 32.83
C PRO A 243 -5.74 -39.49 33.06
N GLU A 244 -5.30 -40.26 34.06
CA GLU A 244 -5.85 -41.57 34.38
C GLU A 244 -7.28 -41.51 34.94
N THR A 245 -7.69 -40.39 35.55
CA THR A 245 -9.03 -40.22 36.14
C THR A 245 -10.05 -39.69 35.14
N VAL A 246 -9.59 -39.11 34.03
CA VAL A 246 -10.44 -38.62 32.95
C VAL A 246 -10.86 -39.77 32.05
N ARG A 247 -12.17 -39.96 31.90
CA ARG A 247 -12.76 -40.98 31.00
C ARG A 247 -13.01 -40.39 29.63
N VAL A 248 -12.65 -41.14 28.60
CA VAL A 248 -12.71 -40.72 27.20
C VAL A 248 -13.41 -41.79 26.35
N LYS A 249 -14.22 -41.34 25.40
CA LYS A 249 -14.63 -42.11 24.23
C LYS A 249 -14.14 -41.42 22.97
N ALA A 250 -13.55 -42.18 22.06
CA ALA A 250 -13.12 -41.70 20.76
C ALA A 250 -13.90 -42.40 19.65
N LYS A 251 -14.39 -41.63 18.68
CA LYS A 251 -15.04 -42.13 17.47
C LYS A 251 -14.31 -41.58 16.27
N LYS A 252 -13.85 -42.46 15.37
CA LYS A 252 -13.25 -42.06 14.10
C LYS A 252 -14.26 -41.29 13.24
N THR A 253 -13.81 -40.21 12.64
CA THR A 253 -14.52 -39.35 11.69
C THR A 253 -13.82 -39.39 10.34
N GLU A 254 -14.20 -38.51 9.41
CA GLU A 254 -13.54 -38.37 8.12
C GLU A 254 -12.11 -37.79 8.25
N HIS A 255 -11.95 -36.77 9.10
CA HIS A 255 -10.69 -36.02 9.22
C HIS A 255 -9.91 -36.31 10.52
N GLY A 256 -10.44 -37.12 11.44
CA GLY A 256 -9.76 -37.42 12.70
C GLY A 256 -10.59 -38.29 13.65
N ALA A 257 -10.72 -37.83 14.89
CA ALA A 257 -11.56 -38.43 15.92
C ALA A 257 -12.33 -37.38 16.72
N ALA A 258 -13.62 -37.66 16.92
CA ALA A 258 -14.45 -36.96 17.86
C ALA A 258 -14.29 -37.58 19.26
N LEU A 259 -13.94 -36.76 20.24
CA LEU A 259 -13.74 -37.14 21.63
C LEU A 259 -14.92 -36.70 22.50
N THR A 260 -15.37 -37.60 23.37
CA THR A 260 -16.28 -37.27 24.48
C THR A 260 -15.58 -37.57 25.80
N LEU A 261 -15.50 -36.59 26.69
CA LEU A 261 -14.78 -36.68 27.96
C LEU A 261 -15.71 -36.54 29.18
N TYR A 262 -15.33 -37.19 30.27
CA TYR A 262 -15.97 -37.07 31.58
C TYR A 262 -14.91 -37.19 32.69
N CYS A 263 -14.89 -36.24 33.61
CA CYS A 263 -14.02 -36.26 34.78
C CYS A 263 -14.86 -36.16 36.07
N PRO A 264 -14.91 -37.22 36.91
CA PRO A 264 -15.67 -37.18 38.14
C PRO A 264 -15.13 -36.13 39.13
N GLU A 265 -13.81 -35.90 39.16
CA GLU A 265 -13.19 -34.95 40.08
C GLU A 265 -13.63 -33.50 39.86
N LEU A 266 -14.00 -33.15 38.61
CA LEU A 266 -14.43 -31.82 38.18
C LEU A 266 -15.96 -31.61 38.25
N SER A 267 -16.73 -32.58 38.77
CA SER A 267 -18.19 -32.50 38.80
C SER A 267 -18.75 -31.33 39.62
N ASP A 268 -18.01 -30.87 40.64
CA ASP A 268 -18.39 -29.71 41.44
C ASP A 268 -18.10 -28.40 40.70
N LEU A 269 -16.98 -28.33 39.97
CA LEU A 269 -16.60 -27.18 39.16
C LEU A 269 -17.53 -27.02 37.95
N TRP A 270 -17.96 -28.14 37.34
CA TRP A 270 -18.92 -28.13 36.23
C TRP A 270 -20.20 -27.36 36.56
N LYS A 271 -20.70 -27.43 37.80
CA LYS A 271 -21.92 -26.71 38.20
C LYS A 271 -21.71 -25.21 38.32
N GLN A 272 -20.47 -24.77 38.42
CA GLN A 272 -20.07 -23.38 38.61
C GLN A 272 -19.69 -22.76 37.27
N ASP A 273 -18.88 -23.47 36.49
CA ASP A 273 -18.26 -22.99 35.26
C ASP A 273 -17.99 -24.17 34.31
N GLU A 274 -18.85 -24.34 33.30
CA GLU A 274 -18.73 -25.42 32.32
C GLU A 274 -17.55 -25.17 31.36
N ASP A 275 -17.31 -23.91 31.00
CA ASP A 275 -16.27 -23.50 30.06
C ASP A 275 -14.88 -23.71 30.67
N GLN A 276 -14.71 -23.41 31.96
CA GLN A 276 -13.47 -23.70 32.66
C GLN A 276 -13.18 -25.20 32.71
N VAL A 277 -14.18 -26.06 32.92
CA VAL A 277 -13.98 -27.51 32.89
C VAL A 277 -13.61 -27.98 31.48
N TRP A 278 -14.25 -27.44 30.45
CA TRP A 278 -13.91 -27.73 29.06
C TRP A 278 -12.44 -27.37 28.77
N TRP A 279 -12.02 -26.16 29.16
CA TRP A 279 -10.65 -25.69 28.98
C TRP A 279 -9.62 -26.56 29.71
N LEU A 280 -9.87 -26.92 30.98
CA LEU A 280 -8.98 -27.79 31.76
C LEU A 280 -8.78 -29.16 31.11
N LEU A 281 -9.86 -29.75 30.57
CA LEU A 281 -9.79 -31.05 29.90
C LEU A 281 -9.16 -30.97 28.51
N SER A 282 -9.35 -29.87 27.79
CA SER A 282 -8.63 -29.61 26.53
C SER A 282 -7.13 -29.51 26.80
N LEU A 283 -6.72 -28.71 27.80
CA LEU A 283 -5.33 -28.59 28.20
C LEU A 283 -4.72 -29.94 28.60
N LEU A 284 -5.43 -30.76 29.38
CA LEU A 284 -4.95 -32.12 29.71
C LEU A 284 -4.81 -33.00 28.47
N THR A 285 -5.69 -32.83 27.48
CA THR A 285 -5.62 -33.58 26.23
C THR A 285 -4.38 -33.19 25.44
N ASP A 286 -4.08 -31.89 25.35
CA ASP A 286 -2.86 -31.38 24.72
C ASP A 286 -1.61 -31.88 25.45
N GLN A 287 -1.61 -31.94 26.77
CA GLN A 287 -0.49 -32.47 27.57
C GLN A 287 -0.26 -33.98 27.37
N VAL A 288 -1.29 -34.71 26.95
CA VAL A 288 -1.20 -36.15 26.66
C VAL A 288 -0.81 -36.41 25.20
N LEU A 289 -1.36 -35.67 24.24
CA LEU A 289 -1.14 -35.87 22.81
C LEU A 289 0.04 -35.07 22.24
N GLY A 290 0.35 -33.93 22.85
CA GLY A 290 0.99 -32.81 22.19
C GLY A 290 -0.03 -31.99 21.40
N GLU A 291 0.12 -30.67 21.41
CA GLU A 291 -0.86 -29.74 20.83
C GLU A 291 -0.99 -29.89 19.31
N LEU A 292 0.11 -30.10 18.59
CA LEU A 292 0.07 -30.39 17.15
C LEU A 292 -0.75 -31.66 16.85
N SER A 293 -0.54 -32.73 17.61
CA SER A 293 -1.29 -33.97 17.45
C SER A 293 -2.76 -33.79 17.81
N ALA A 294 -3.07 -32.99 18.83
CA ALA A 294 -4.44 -32.68 19.19
C ALA A 294 -5.13 -31.92 18.04
N MET A 295 -4.52 -30.85 17.52
CA MET A 295 -5.03 -30.07 16.39
C MET A 295 -5.22 -30.90 15.12
N ALA A 296 -4.34 -31.86 14.86
CA ALA A 296 -4.38 -32.68 13.66
C ALA A 296 -5.35 -33.87 13.74
N LEU A 297 -5.53 -34.46 14.93
CA LEU A 297 -6.25 -35.72 15.09
C LEU A 297 -7.61 -35.58 15.77
N VAL A 298 -7.88 -34.46 16.44
CA VAL A 298 -9.13 -34.22 17.16
C VAL A 298 -9.95 -33.20 16.39
N ASP A 299 -11.07 -33.65 15.82
CA ASP A 299 -11.98 -32.81 15.02
C ASP A 299 -13.35 -32.60 15.70
N GLY A 300 -13.51 -33.14 16.90
CA GLY A 300 -14.66 -32.88 17.77
C GLY A 300 -14.31 -33.10 19.24
N PHE A 301 -14.77 -32.21 20.11
CA PHE A 301 -14.46 -32.26 21.54
C PHE A 301 -15.68 -31.91 22.38
N GLU A 302 -16.24 -32.91 23.06
CA GLU A 302 -17.43 -32.76 23.90
C GLU A 302 -17.09 -33.15 25.34
N VAL A 303 -17.48 -32.34 26.32
CA VAL A 303 -17.36 -32.69 27.75
C VAL A 303 -18.74 -32.94 28.34
N LYS A 304 -18.87 -34.01 29.14
CA LYS A 304 -20.10 -34.40 29.83
C LYS A 304 -19.92 -34.35 31.34
N ASN A 305 -21.03 -34.13 32.04
CA ASN A 305 -21.12 -34.25 33.50
C ASN A 305 -21.62 -35.60 34.01
N LYS A 306 -21.71 -36.61 33.13
CA LYS A 306 -22.18 -37.96 33.45
C LYS A 306 -21.21 -39.01 32.89
N PRO A 307 -21.09 -40.18 33.55
CA PRO A 307 -20.28 -41.30 33.05
C PRO A 307 -20.66 -41.71 31.63
N LEU A 308 -19.65 -42.00 30.79
CA LEU A 308 -19.81 -42.22 29.35
C LEU A 308 -20.38 -43.61 28.99
N GLY A 309 -20.47 -44.53 29.96
CA GLY A 309 -20.95 -45.91 29.74
C GLY A 309 -19.89 -46.84 29.13
N ARG A 310 -20.30 -48.03 28.64
CA ARG A 310 -19.37 -49.06 28.16
C ARG A 310 -18.48 -48.56 27.01
N GLY A 311 -17.22 -49.00 27.03
CA GLY A 311 -16.24 -48.76 25.97
C GLY A 311 -15.43 -47.46 26.15
N ASP A 312 -15.56 -46.78 27.28
CA ASP A 312 -14.66 -45.68 27.63
C ASP A 312 -13.28 -46.20 28.07
N PHE A 313 -12.28 -45.34 27.99
CA PHE A 313 -10.91 -45.59 28.44
C PHE A 313 -10.36 -44.35 29.15
N SER A 314 -9.20 -44.45 29.80
CA SER A 314 -8.58 -43.31 30.49
C SER A 314 -7.79 -42.43 29.50
N LEU A 315 -7.72 -41.11 29.73
CA LEU A 315 -7.13 -40.16 28.79
C LEU A 315 -5.67 -40.48 28.45
N ASP A 316 -4.88 -41.00 29.40
CA ASP A 316 -3.49 -41.46 29.17
C ASP A 316 -3.35 -42.53 28.07
N GLN A 317 -4.42 -43.28 27.81
CA GLN A 317 -4.46 -44.31 26.76
C GLN A 317 -4.78 -43.74 25.37
N LEU A 318 -5.16 -42.47 25.27
CA LEU A 318 -5.64 -41.84 24.05
C LEU A 318 -4.67 -41.97 22.87
N PRO A 319 -3.34 -41.73 22.99
CA PRO A 319 -2.42 -41.86 21.85
C PRO A 319 -2.48 -43.26 21.20
N ARG A 320 -2.49 -44.31 22.04
CA ARG A 320 -2.58 -45.70 21.56
C ARG A 320 -3.95 -46.02 20.94
N ARG A 321 -5.02 -45.38 21.43
CA ARG A 321 -6.37 -45.57 20.91
C ARG A 321 -6.56 -44.91 19.55
N LEU A 322 -6.02 -43.70 19.36
CA LEU A 322 -6.02 -43.04 18.05
C LEU A 322 -5.22 -43.85 17.02
N ALA A 323 -4.03 -44.33 17.38
CA ALA A 323 -3.24 -45.23 16.53
C ALA A 323 -4.01 -46.50 16.14
N ALA A 324 -4.76 -47.11 17.08
CA ALA A 324 -5.60 -48.28 16.80
C ALA A 324 -6.80 -47.98 15.88
N LEU A 325 -7.20 -46.70 15.74
CA LEU A 325 -8.17 -46.24 14.74
C LEU A 325 -7.53 -45.94 13.37
N GLY A 326 -6.20 -46.13 13.24
CA GLY A 326 -5.45 -45.80 12.04
C GLY A 326 -5.30 -44.29 11.84
N LEU A 327 -5.17 -43.53 12.93
CA LEU A 327 -4.89 -42.10 12.93
C LEU A 327 -3.45 -41.90 13.40
N GLU A 328 -2.62 -41.29 12.55
CA GLU A 328 -1.20 -41.07 12.80
C GLU A 328 -0.91 -39.58 12.98
N ALA A 329 -0.14 -39.24 14.01
CA ALA A 329 0.25 -37.85 14.27
C ALA A 329 1.16 -37.33 13.15
N PRO A 330 1.08 -36.02 12.81
CA PRO A 330 1.97 -35.44 11.83
C PRO A 330 3.45 -35.52 12.26
N ALA A 331 4.35 -35.65 11.29
CA ALA A 331 5.79 -35.71 11.56
C ALA A 331 6.37 -34.36 12.02
N SER A 332 5.82 -33.25 11.52
CA SER A 332 6.18 -31.89 11.89
C SER A 332 5.04 -30.93 11.55
N VAL A 333 5.14 -29.69 12.04
CA VAL A 333 4.21 -28.62 11.66
C VAL A 333 4.27 -28.35 10.16
N ASP A 334 5.47 -28.27 9.58
CA ASP A 334 5.64 -28.01 8.15
C ASP A 334 4.98 -29.08 7.30
N ALA A 335 5.23 -30.36 7.62
CA ALA A 335 4.61 -31.48 6.93
C ALA A 335 3.08 -31.40 7.03
N TRP A 336 2.54 -31.04 8.20
CA TRP A 336 1.10 -30.91 8.37
C TRP A 336 0.52 -29.74 7.56
N LEU A 337 1.13 -28.56 7.65
CA LEU A 337 0.69 -27.37 6.90
C LEU A 337 0.85 -27.55 5.38
N GLU A 338 1.67 -28.48 4.90
CA GLU A 338 1.80 -28.80 3.48
C GLU A 338 0.81 -29.87 3.00
N THR A 339 0.35 -30.77 3.87
CA THR A 339 -0.49 -31.93 3.46
C THR A 339 -1.90 -31.94 4.04
N SER A 340 -2.32 -30.88 4.75
CA SER A 340 -3.62 -30.80 5.43
C SER A 340 -4.72 -30.11 4.62
N ASP A 341 -4.75 -30.37 3.32
CA ASP A 341 -5.78 -29.88 2.41
C ASP A 341 -7.17 -30.37 2.84
N LEU A 342 -8.10 -29.42 3.02
CA LEU A 342 -9.51 -29.70 3.27
C LEU A 342 -10.31 -29.29 2.04
N ASP A 343 -10.87 -30.28 1.34
CA ASP A 343 -11.86 -30.03 0.29
C ASP A 343 -13.16 -29.51 0.90
N TYR A 344 -13.81 -28.58 0.19
CA TYR A 344 -15.17 -28.19 0.48
C TYR A 344 -15.95 -27.96 -0.83
N GLU A 345 -17.24 -28.26 -0.78
CA GLU A 345 -18.17 -28.05 -1.88
C GLU A 345 -19.34 -27.18 -1.41
N ARG A 346 -19.85 -26.34 -2.30
CA ARG A 346 -20.99 -25.45 -2.04
C ARG A 346 -21.89 -25.39 -3.26
N GLN A 347 -23.14 -25.02 -3.02
CA GLN A 347 -24.03 -24.66 -4.10
C GLN A 347 -23.72 -23.21 -4.50
N PRO A 348 -23.22 -22.96 -5.72
CA PRO A 348 -22.81 -21.63 -6.11
C PRO A 348 -24.03 -20.73 -6.35
N ASP A 349 -23.92 -19.48 -5.92
CA ASP A 349 -24.82 -18.42 -6.34
C ASP A 349 -24.64 -18.14 -7.83
N ARG A 350 -25.74 -17.90 -8.53
CA ARG A 350 -25.77 -17.63 -9.97
C ARG A 350 -25.91 -16.13 -10.27
N ASP A 351 -26.12 -15.31 -9.24
CA ASP A 351 -26.06 -13.87 -9.37
C ASP A 351 -24.59 -13.44 -9.56
N SER A 352 -24.31 -12.78 -10.69
CA SER A 352 -22.96 -12.26 -10.99
C SER A 352 -22.59 -11.08 -10.10
N ASP A 353 -23.56 -10.44 -9.47
CA ASP A 353 -23.38 -9.27 -8.61
C ASP A 353 -23.27 -9.67 -7.12
N ALA A 354 -23.32 -10.97 -6.81
CA ALA A 354 -23.11 -11.47 -5.46
C ALA A 354 -21.65 -11.24 -5.00
N ASP A 355 -21.46 -11.12 -3.68
CA ASP A 355 -20.13 -10.96 -3.09
C ASP A 355 -19.17 -12.06 -3.58
N TRP A 356 -17.88 -11.73 -3.66
CA TRP A 356 -16.87 -12.69 -4.10
C TRP A 356 -16.93 -14.00 -3.30
N ARG A 357 -16.63 -15.10 -3.97
CA ARG A 357 -16.72 -16.48 -3.48
C ARG A 357 -18.14 -17.01 -3.23
N MET A 358 -19.21 -16.21 -3.37
CA MET A 358 -20.57 -16.75 -3.33
C MET A 358 -20.87 -17.64 -4.54
N ASP A 359 -20.13 -17.45 -5.64
CA ASP A 359 -20.17 -18.27 -6.85
C ASP A 359 -19.35 -19.57 -6.76
N VAL A 360 -18.69 -19.85 -5.62
CA VAL A 360 -17.80 -21.02 -5.47
C VAL A 360 -18.59 -22.31 -5.45
N SER A 361 -18.16 -23.26 -6.27
CA SER A 361 -18.71 -24.61 -6.33
C SER A 361 -17.84 -25.62 -5.58
N ARG A 362 -16.53 -25.51 -5.70
CA ARG A 362 -15.54 -26.36 -5.03
C ARG A 362 -14.32 -25.55 -4.64
N GLY A 363 -13.68 -25.90 -3.53
CA GLY A 363 -12.37 -25.39 -3.19
C GLY A 363 -11.60 -26.32 -2.27
N VAL A 364 -10.35 -25.95 -2.03
CA VAL A 364 -9.43 -26.59 -1.10
C VAL A 364 -8.85 -25.50 -0.21
N THR A 365 -8.82 -25.73 1.10
CA THR A 365 -8.19 -24.80 2.04
C THR A 365 -7.41 -25.54 3.12
N ARG A 366 -6.28 -24.98 3.50
CA ARG A 366 -5.51 -25.35 4.69
C ARG A 366 -5.78 -24.44 5.87
N CYS A 367 -6.55 -23.36 5.66
CA CYS A 367 -6.90 -22.40 6.69
C CYS A 367 -8.43 -22.23 6.77
N PRO A 368 -9.16 -23.24 7.29
CA PRO A 368 -10.63 -23.26 7.26
C PRO A 368 -11.26 -22.12 8.08
N GLY A 369 -10.58 -21.58 9.09
CA GLY A 369 -11.05 -20.45 9.89
C GLY A 369 -11.34 -19.21 9.05
N LEU A 370 -10.40 -18.82 8.18
CA LEU A 370 -10.54 -17.68 7.27
C LEU A 370 -11.73 -17.85 6.31
N VAL A 371 -11.88 -19.03 5.70
CA VAL A 371 -12.99 -19.31 4.78
C VAL A 371 -14.32 -19.33 5.52
N ALA A 372 -14.38 -19.94 6.71
CA ALA A 372 -15.61 -20.01 7.49
C ALA A 372 -16.08 -18.63 7.95
N GLU A 373 -15.17 -17.79 8.42
CA GLU A 373 -15.47 -16.43 8.87
C GLU A 373 -15.91 -15.53 7.73
N TYR A 374 -15.19 -15.53 6.61
CA TYR A 374 -15.59 -14.79 5.41
C TYR A 374 -17.02 -15.13 4.99
N MET A 375 -17.37 -16.42 4.98
CA MET A 375 -18.71 -16.90 4.62
C MET A 375 -19.79 -16.51 5.64
N GLN A 376 -19.41 -16.33 6.90
CA GLN A 376 -20.28 -15.87 7.99
C GLN A 376 -20.29 -14.34 8.14
N ASN A 377 -19.58 -13.61 7.26
CA ASN A 377 -19.34 -12.18 7.39
C ASN A 377 -18.70 -11.80 8.74
N ARG A 378 -17.70 -12.56 9.17
CA ARG A 378 -16.84 -12.29 10.32
C ARG A 378 -15.39 -12.13 9.85
N SER A 379 -14.55 -11.52 10.68
CA SER A 379 -13.15 -11.23 10.34
C SER A 379 -12.16 -11.45 11.49
N ASP A 380 -12.53 -12.20 12.53
CA ASP A 380 -11.75 -12.34 13.77
C ASP A 380 -10.28 -12.76 13.50
N HIS A 381 -10.06 -13.77 12.63
CA HIS A 381 -8.70 -14.18 12.25
C HIS A 381 -7.99 -13.12 11.39
N MET A 382 -8.73 -12.42 10.53
CA MET A 382 -8.18 -11.33 9.73
C MET A 382 -7.76 -10.14 10.58
N ASP A 383 -8.53 -9.78 11.61
CA ASP A 383 -8.20 -8.72 12.58
C ASP A 383 -6.91 -9.08 13.33
N ARG A 384 -6.75 -10.35 13.71
CA ARG A 384 -5.51 -10.83 14.35
C ARG A 384 -4.29 -10.81 13.43
N LEU A 385 -4.45 -11.18 12.14
CA LEU A 385 -3.37 -11.08 11.16
C LEU A 385 -3.00 -9.61 10.92
N HIS A 386 -4.01 -8.73 10.78
CA HIS A 386 -3.85 -7.30 10.55
C HIS A 386 -3.00 -6.64 11.65
N ARG A 387 -3.30 -6.91 12.92
CA ARG A 387 -2.49 -6.45 14.07
C ARG A 387 -1.02 -6.78 13.98
N GLN A 388 -0.70 -7.91 13.36
CA GLN A 388 0.66 -8.42 13.21
C GLN A 388 1.33 -7.92 11.93
N GLY A 389 0.65 -7.15 11.08
CA GLY A 389 1.18 -6.70 9.78
C GLY A 389 1.11 -7.76 8.69
N ALA A 390 0.26 -8.78 8.85
CA ALA A 390 0.01 -9.83 7.88
C ALA A 390 -1.41 -9.71 7.30
N VAL A 391 -1.61 -10.16 6.07
CA VAL A 391 -2.90 -10.05 5.38
C VAL A 391 -3.23 -11.37 4.73
N ALA A 392 -4.33 -12.00 5.13
CA ALA A 392 -4.90 -13.05 4.29
C ALA A 392 -5.86 -12.45 3.26
N GLY A 393 -5.81 -13.00 2.06
CA GLY A 393 -6.72 -12.64 0.99
C GLY A 393 -6.72 -13.71 -0.10
N PHE A 394 -7.34 -13.38 -1.21
CA PHE A 394 -7.31 -14.20 -2.40
C PHE A 394 -7.11 -13.35 -3.64
N LEU A 395 -6.30 -13.88 -4.56
CA LEU A 395 -6.22 -13.37 -5.93
C LEU A 395 -7.33 -14.01 -6.75
N LEU A 396 -7.95 -13.22 -7.61
CA LEU A 396 -9.05 -13.65 -8.45
C LEU A 396 -8.93 -13.16 -9.89
N PHE A 397 -9.36 -14.01 -10.82
CA PHE A 397 -9.36 -13.76 -12.25
C PHE A 397 -10.53 -14.49 -12.93
N PRO A 398 -11.03 -14.02 -14.08
CA PRO A 398 -12.27 -14.52 -14.67
C PRO A 398 -12.09 -15.89 -15.33
N THR A 399 -13.16 -16.69 -15.32
CA THR A 399 -13.19 -18.05 -15.90
C THR A 399 -13.44 -18.06 -17.41
N ASP A 400 -14.08 -17.02 -17.94
CA ASP A 400 -14.50 -16.90 -19.34
C ASP A 400 -13.34 -16.97 -20.33
N THR A 401 -12.17 -16.50 -19.92
CA THR A 401 -10.91 -16.50 -20.68
C THR A 401 -10.55 -17.90 -21.17
N PHE A 402 -10.93 -18.94 -20.43
CA PHE A 402 -10.60 -20.33 -20.74
C PHE A 402 -11.74 -21.08 -21.43
N ALA A 403 -12.90 -20.45 -21.68
CA ALA A 403 -14.10 -21.14 -22.17
C ALA A 403 -13.92 -21.80 -23.55
N CYS A 404 -13.01 -21.30 -24.37
CA CYS A 404 -12.70 -21.86 -25.70
C CYS A 404 -11.62 -22.95 -25.69
N GLU A 405 -11.03 -23.25 -24.54
CA GLU A 405 -10.00 -24.30 -24.40
C GLU A 405 -10.62 -25.70 -24.52
N ALA A 406 -9.79 -26.68 -24.90
CA ALA A 406 -10.23 -28.08 -25.01
C ALA A 406 -10.70 -28.66 -23.66
N ASP A 407 -10.05 -28.24 -22.56
CA ASP A 407 -10.45 -28.50 -21.19
C ASP A 407 -10.35 -27.18 -20.39
N PRO A 408 -11.43 -26.39 -20.33
CA PRO A 408 -11.43 -25.10 -19.64
C PRO A 408 -11.02 -25.20 -18.16
N GLY A 409 -11.44 -26.28 -17.49
CA GLY A 409 -11.12 -26.50 -16.08
C GLY A 409 -9.63 -26.76 -15.88
N GLN A 410 -9.02 -27.60 -16.71
CA GLN A 410 -7.58 -27.83 -16.66
C GLN A 410 -6.78 -26.55 -16.99
N ALA A 411 -7.18 -25.81 -18.03
CA ALA A 411 -6.50 -24.58 -18.42
C ALA A 411 -6.53 -23.49 -17.33
N ALA A 412 -7.66 -23.34 -16.63
CA ALA A 412 -7.78 -22.43 -15.49
C ALA A 412 -6.90 -22.86 -14.30
N ARG A 413 -6.80 -24.16 -14.03
CA ARG A 413 -5.92 -24.72 -12.99
C ARG A 413 -4.45 -24.50 -13.31
N ASP A 414 -4.05 -24.74 -14.56
CA ASP A 414 -2.68 -24.53 -15.01
C ASP A 414 -2.28 -23.06 -14.86
N PHE A 415 -3.15 -22.13 -15.27
CA PHE A 415 -2.92 -20.69 -15.10
C PHE A 415 -2.80 -20.29 -13.62
N ARG A 416 -3.65 -20.85 -12.74
CA ARG A 416 -3.55 -20.62 -11.29
C ARG A 416 -2.24 -21.15 -10.70
N ASN A 417 -1.77 -22.31 -11.16
CA ASN A 417 -0.49 -22.88 -10.72
C ASN A 417 0.69 -22.02 -11.21
N GLU A 418 0.61 -21.49 -12.43
CA GLU A 418 1.59 -20.53 -12.96
C GLU A 418 1.62 -19.23 -12.14
N LEU A 419 0.45 -18.69 -11.78
CA LEU A 419 0.33 -17.53 -10.90
C LEU A 419 0.98 -17.81 -9.53
N GLN A 420 0.63 -18.92 -8.88
CA GLN A 420 1.25 -19.32 -7.61
C GLN A 420 2.79 -19.38 -7.72
N ALA A 421 3.30 -20.05 -8.76
CA ALA A 421 4.74 -20.18 -8.99
C ALA A 421 5.43 -18.83 -9.31
N ALA A 422 4.71 -17.89 -9.93
CA ALA A 422 5.20 -16.53 -10.15
C ALA A 422 5.34 -15.77 -8.82
N LEU A 423 4.32 -15.83 -7.95
CA LEU A 423 4.38 -15.19 -6.63
C LEU A 423 5.58 -15.70 -5.80
N GLU A 424 5.76 -17.02 -5.72
CA GLU A 424 6.86 -17.64 -4.96
C GLU A 424 8.24 -17.22 -5.50
N ARG A 425 8.34 -16.98 -6.81
CA ARG A 425 9.58 -16.57 -7.48
C ARG A 425 9.85 -15.07 -7.35
N GLU A 426 8.83 -14.24 -7.52
CA GLU A 426 8.97 -12.79 -7.77
C GLU A 426 8.71 -11.94 -6.51
N ALA A 427 7.71 -12.29 -5.69
CA ALA A 427 7.53 -11.64 -4.38
C ALA A 427 8.65 -12.03 -3.39
N GLY A 428 9.33 -13.15 -3.68
CA GLY A 428 10.32 -13.79 -2.83
C GLY A 428 9.69 -14.90 -1.98
N PRO A 429 10.45 -15.97 -1.66
CA PRO A 429 9.93 -17.17 -0.99
C PRO A 429 9.38 -16.91 0.42
N ASP A 430 9.65 -15.72 0.98
CA ASP A 430 9.29 -15.31 2.33
C ASP A 430 8.14 -14.29 2.39
N ALA A 431 7.64 -13.82 1.24
CA ALA A 431 6.58 -12.80 1.20
C ALA A 431 5.17 -13.39 1.29
N VAL A 432 4.98 -14.65 0.89
CA VAL A 432 3.65 -15.26 0.75
C VAL A 432 3.63 -16.71 1.20
N THR A 433 2.48 -17.15 1.69
CA THR A 433 2.13 -18.56 1.82
C THR A 433 0.77 -18.78 1.20
N CYS A 434 0.71 -19.48 0.07
CA CYS A 434 -0.56 -19.91 -0.49
C CYS A 434 -1.20 -20.90 0.50
N THR A 435 -2.51 -20.78 0.75
CA THR A 435 -3.26 -21.59 1.72
C THR A 435 -4.35 -22.42 1.07
N GLY A 436 -4.69 -22.17 -0.19
CA GLY A 436 -5.77 -22.88 -0.86
C GLY A 436 -6.14 -22.30 -2.21
N TRP A 437 -7.25 -22.76 -2.76
CA TRP A 437 -7.83 -22.25 -4.00
C TRP A 437 -9.33 -22.59 -4.05
N ALA A 438 -10.06 -21.89 -4.91
CA ALA A 438 -11.46 -22.21 -5.20
C ALA A 438 -11.81 -22.01 -6.67
N GLU A 439 -12.83 -22.74 -7.12
CA GLU A 439 -13.41 -22.68 -8.46
C GLU A 439 -14.85 -22.17 -8.36
N GLY A 440 -15.07 -20.96 -8.88
CA GLY A 440 -16.38 -20.33 -9.00
C GLY A 440 -16.97 -20.41 -10.41
N LEU A 441 -18.22 -19.98 -10.54
CA LEU A 441 -18.89 -19.85 -11.85
C LEU A 441 -18.26 -18.75 -12.70
N PHE A 442 -17.88 -17.63 -12.06
CA PHE A 442 -17.42 -16.42 -12.74
C PHE A 442 -15.92 -16.18 -12.54
N ALA A 443 -15.36 -16.63 -11.42
CA ALA A 443 -13.95 -16.42 -11.10
C ALA A 443 -13.23 -17.67 -10.59
N GLN A 444 -11.92 -17.68 -10.77
CA GLN A 444 -10.98 -18.56 -10.10
C GLN A 444 -10.36 -17.83 -8.91
N TYR A 445 -10.03 -18.57 -7.86
CA TYR A 445 -9.49 -18.01 -6.62
C TYR A 445 -8.20 -18.71 -6.20
N LEU A 446 -7.19 -17.95 -5.81
CA LEU A 446 -5.96 -18.42 -5.16
C LEU A 446 -5.85 -17.79 -3.77
N ASP A 447 -6.01 -18.61 -2.72
CA ASP A 447 -6.04 -18.15 -1.34
C ASP A 447 -4.61 -18.07 -0.78
N LEU A 448 -4.28 -17.00 -0.07
CA LEU A 448 -2.94 -16.75 0.45
C LEU A 448 -2.94 -16.00 1.79
N ILE A 449 -1.82 -16.11 2.50
CA ILE A 449 -1.40 -15.18 3.56
C ILE A 449 -0.18 -14.43 3.02
N ALA A 450 -0.31 -13.12 2.86
CA ALA A 450 0.78 -12.22 2.55
C ALA A 450 1.44 -11.75 3.86
N TRP A 451 2.72 -12.08 4.00
CA TRP A 451 3.60 -11.63 5.07
C TRP A 451 4.26 -10.29 4.74
N ASP A 452 4.21 -9.93 3.45
CA ASP A 452 4.63 -8.66 2.85
C ASP A 452 3.68 -8.34 1.68
N LEU A 453 2.56 -7.65 1.98
CA LEU A 453 1.49 -7.44 1.00
C LEU A 453 1.96 -6.69 -0.26
N PRO A 454 2.70 -5.57 -0.18
CA PRO A 454 3.17 -4.86 -1.38
C PRO A 454 3.94 -5.77 -2.34
N ALA A 455 4.91 -6.54 -1.84
CA ALA A 455 5.68 -7.47 -2.66
C ALA A 455 4.82 -8.53 -3.36
N VAL A 456 3.75 -8.99 -2.69
CA VAL A 456 2.81 -9.97 -3.27
C VAL A 456 1.92 -9.33 -4.33
N LEU A 457 1.41 -8.12 -4.10
CA LEU A 457 0.57 -7.42 -5.06
C LEU A 457 1.34 -7.00 -6.30
N ASP A 458 2.59 -6.55 -6.15
CA ASP A 458 3.47 -6.21 -7.27
C ASP A 458 3.72 -7.45 -8.16
N ALA A 459 4.14 -8.57 -7.55
CA ALA A 459 4.34 -9.82 -8.29
C ALA A 459 3.06 -10.35 -8.97
N ALA A 460 1.91 -10.21 -8.29
CA ALA A 460 0.63 -10.59 -8.86
C ALA A 460 0.25 -9.69 -10.05
N ALA A 461 0.41 -8.37 -9.89
CA ALA A 461 0.14 -7.39 -10.94
C ALA A 461 1.03 -7.64 -12.15
N ASP A 462 2.34 -7.81 -11.97
CA ASP A 462 3.30 -8.10 -13.04
C ASP A 462 2.93 -9.37 -13.82
N PHE A 463 2.51 -10.44 -13.12
CA PHE A 463 2.08 -11.68 -13.78
C PHE A 463 0.75 -11.51 -14.54
N LEU A 464 -0.23 -10.85 -13.92
CA LEU A 464 -1.58 -10.71 -14.49
C LEU A 464 -1.61 -9.69 -15.63
N GLN A 465 -0.74 -8.70 -15.61
CA GLN A 465 -0.70 -7.62 -16.59
C GLN A 465 -0.20 -8.12 -17.95
N GLY A 466 -0.98 -7.86 -19.00
CA GLY A 466 -0.68 -8.34 -20.36
C GLY A 466 -0.83 -9.86 -20.54
N SER A 467 -1.30 -10.56 -19.50
CA SER A 467 -1.68 -11.97 -19.60
C SER A 467 -2.98 -12.13 -20.41
N ARG A 468 -3.37 -13.38 -20.64
CA ARG A 468 -4.59 -13.69 -21.40
C ARG A 468 -5.89 -13.40 -20.66
N VAL A 469 -5.87 -13.25 -19.32
CA VAL A 469 -7.11 -12.99 -18.56
C VAL A 469 -7.54 -11.53 -18.74
N ALA A 470 -8.84 -11.30 -18.89
CA ALA A 470 -9.38 -9.95 -19.11
C ALA A 470 -9.09 -9.00 -17.94
N TRP A 471 -9.07 -9.52 -16.71
CA TRP A 471 -8.73 -8.75 -15.52
C TRP A 471 -8.17 -9.66 -14.43
N GLY A 472 -7.53 -9.04 -13.45
CA GLY A 472 -7.05 -9.70 -12.24
C GLY A 472 -7.19 -8.76 -11.04
N ALA A 473 -7.47 -9.32 -9.87
CA ALA A 473 -7.72 -8.53 -8.68
C ALA A 473 -7.27 -9.26 -7.40
N PHE A 474 -7.14 -8.51 -6.32
CA PHE A 474 -6.93 -8.98 -4.96
C PHE A 474 -8.09 -8.56 -4.07
N HIS A 475 -8.57 -9.46 -3.23
CA HIS A 475 -9.56 -9.18 -2.20
C HIS A 475 -9.06 -9.72 -0.86
N SER A 476 -9.18 -8.93 0.20
CA SER A 476 -8.83 -9.42 1.54
C SER A 476 -9.86 -10.45 2.01
N PHE A 477 -9.53 -11.30 2.98
CA PHE A 477 -10.51 -12.24 3.56
C PHE A 477 -11.55 -11.52 4.47
N ARG A 478 -12.08 -10.38 4.02
CA ARG A 478 -13.17 -9.61 4.63
C ARG A 478 -14.25 -9.39 3.58
N ARG A 479 -15.47 -9.86 3.84
CA ARG A 479 -16.50 -9.94 2.80
C ARG A 479 -17.10 -8.59 2.38
N THR A 480 -17.16 -7.62 3.29
CA THR A 480 -17.87 -6.34 3.08
C THR A 480 -16.95 -5.16 2.75
N VAL A 481 -15.73 -5.42 2.27
CA VAL A 481 -14.78 -4.38 1.87
C VAL A 481 -14.58 -4.37 0.35
N GLY A 482 -13.86 -3.38 -0.16
CA GLY A 482 -13.57 -3.25 -1.58
C GLY A 482 -12.61 -4.33 -2.11
N THR A 483 -12.38 -4.28 -3.42
CA THR A 483 -11.45 -5.18 -4.13
C THR A 483 -10.41 -4.34 -4.85
N VAL A 484 -9.15 -4.72 -4.77
CA VAL A 484 -8.03 -4.03 -5.42
C VAL A 484 -7.85 -4.61 -6.82
N ARG A 485 -8.03 -3.78 -7.85
CA ARG A 485 -7.76 -4.18 -9.24
C ARG A 485 -6.24 -4.22 -9.46
N LEU A 486 -5.73 -5.36 -9.94
CA LEU A 486 -4.30 -5.56 -10.20
C LEU A 486 -3.96 -5.51 -11.69
N ALA A 487 -4.88 -5.98 -12.54
CA ALA A 487 -4.74 -5.91 -13.98
C ALA A 487 -6.11 -5.69 -14.62
N ASP A 488 -6.13 -4.84 -15.64
CA ASP A 488 -7.22 -4.73 -16.59
C ASP A 488 -6.63 -4.83 -18.00
N ASN A 489 -6.85 -5.98 -18.61
CA ASN A 489 -6.45 -6.31 -19.97
C ASN A 489 -7.65 -6.26 -20.92
N THR A 490 -8.79 -5.75 -20.46
CA THR A 490 -9.97 -5.55 -21.32
C THR A 490 -9.58 -4.58 -22.42
N PRO A 491 -9.83 -4.91 -23.70
CA PRO A 491 -9.59 -3.98 -24.78
C PRO A 491 -10.38 -2.69 -24.56
N ALA A 492 -9.73 -1.54 -24.80
CA ALA A 492 -10.40 -0.25 -24.73
C ALA A 492 -11.62 -0.23 -25.67
N PRO A 493 -12.79 0.26 -25.21
CA PRO A 493 -13.95 0.42 -26.08
C PRO A 493 -13.74 1.65 -26.97
N VAL A 494 -12.95 1.48 -28.03
CA VAL A 494 -12.66 2.55 -28.99
C VAL A 494 -13.86 2.82 -29.89
N ASP A 495 -14.02 4.09 -30.29
CA ASP A 495 -14.94 4.50 -31.33
C ASP A 495 -14.53 3.82 -32.65
N PRO A 496 -15.48 3.18 -33.38
CA PRO A 496 -15.16 2.41 -34.57
C PRO A 496 -14.74 3.27 -35.77
N GLU A 497 -15.07 4.56 -35.80
CA GLU A 497 -14.69 5.46 -36.88
C GLU A 497 -13.29 6.06 -36.66
N THR A 498 -12.95 6.40 -35.42
CA THR A 498 -11.66 7.01 -35.09
C THR A 498 -10.59 5.99 -34.70
N GLY A 499 -11.00 4.78 -34.24
CA GLY A 499 -10.12 3.79 -33.63
C GLY A 499 -9.50 4.27 -32.31
N SER A 500 -10.11 5.26 -31.67
CA SER A 500 -9.66 5.90 -30.44
C SER A 500 -10.79 5.99 -29.42
N LEU A 501 -10.46 6.21 -28.15
CA LEU A 501 -11.41 6.63 -27.14
C LEU A 501 -12.12 7.95 -27.50
N LEU A 502 -11.45 8.83 -28.25
CA LEU A 502 -12.02 10.08 -28.75
C LEU A 502 -12.95 9.81 -29.93
N THR A 503 -14.19 10.29 -29.83
CA THR A 503 -15.15 10.25 -30.93
C THR A 503 -14.81 11.27 -32.01
N MET A 504 -15.46 11.18 -33.17
CA MET A 504 -15.32 12.18 -34.22
C MET A 504 -15.70 13.60 -33.75
N ALA A 505 -16.67 13.71 -32.83
CA ALA A 505 -17.08 15.00 -32.27
C ALA A 505 -16.01 15.60 -31.35
N ASP A 506 -15.32 14.74 -30.58
CA ASP A 506 -14.23 15.17 -29.71
C ASP A 506 -13.04 15.65 -30.54
N LEU A 507 -12.68 14.91 -31.60
CA LEU A 507 -11.65 15.32 -32.55
C LEU A 507 -11.97 16.64 -33.24
N GLN A 508 -13.23 16.86 -33.65
CA GLN A 508 -13.67 18.15 -34.20
C GLN A 508 -13.55 19.27 -33.17
N THR A 509 -13.91 19.02 -31.90
CA THR A 509 -13.78 20.01 -30.82
C THR A 509 -12.33 20.40 -30.60
N LEU A 510 -11.40 19.44 -30.63
CA LEU A 510 -9.96 19.68 -30.54
C LEU A 510 -9.45 20.49 -31.75
N GLN A 511 -9.89 20.17 -32.97
CA GLN A 511 -9.56 20.94 -34.17
C GLN A 511 -10.09 22.38 -34.12
N ASP A 512 -11.30 22.60 -33.59
CA ASP A 512 -11.89 23.93 -33.45
C ASP A 512 -11.15 24.85 -32.46
N PHE A 513 -10.25 24.28 -31.64
CA PHE A 513 -9.31 25.04 -30.81
C PHE A 513 -8.06 25.49 -31.59
N GLU A 514 -7.63 24.75 -32.61
CA GLU A 514 -6.47 25.07 -33.44
C GLU A 514 -6.70 26.35 -34.29
N GLU A 515 -7.93 26.58 -34.76
CA GLU A 515 -8.26 27.72 -35.61
C GLU A 515 -8.30 29.09 -34.88
N LYS A 516 -7.89 29.15 -33.60
CA LYS A 516 -8.02 30.35 -32.75
C LYS A 516 -6.69 30.69 -32.02
N THR A 517 -6.33 31.96 -31.94
CA THR A 517 -5.01 32.48 -31.49
C THR A 517 -4.62 32.16 -30.03
N SER A 518 -3.36 31.74 -29.81
CA SER A 518 -2.53 31.54 -28.57
C SER A 518 -3.17 31.07 -27.24
N GLY A 519 -4.36 31.52 -26.84
CA GLY A 519 -5.05 31.11 -25.60
C GLY A 519 -5.84 29.80 -25.66
N TYR A 520 -5.69 29.01 -26.72
CA TYR A 520 -6.56 27.84 -27.00
C TYR A 520 -5.90 26.48 -26.73
N TYR A 521 -4.56 26.39 -26.71
CA TYR A 521 -3.87 25.15 -26.35
C TYR A 521 -4.12 24.75 -24.89
N GLY A 522 -4.22 25.73 -23.98
CA GLY A 522 -4.62 25.47 -22.59
C GLY A 522 -6.05 24.92 -22.47
N ARG A 523 -6.98 25.37 -23.32
CA ARG A 523 -8.34 24.82 -23.37
C ARG A 523 -8.39 23.42 -23.96
N MET A 524 -7.54 23.15 -24.96
CA MET A 524 -7.37 21.82 -25.53
C MET A 524 -6.87 20.84 -24.47
N LEU A 525 -5.86 21.24 -23.70
CA LEU A 525 -5.33 20.44 -22.59
C LEU A 525 -6.41 20.21 -21.53
N GLN A 526 -7.08 21.27 -21.07
CA GLN A 526 -8.19 21.17 -20.11
C GLN A 526 -9.28 20.20 -20.59
N TYR A 527 -9.70 20.32 -21.85
CA TYR A 527 -10.72 19.43 -22.41
C TYR A 527 -10.29 17.96 -22.42
N LEU A 528 -9.03 17.67 -22.77
CA LEU A 528 -8.50 16.30 -22.73
C LEU A 528 -8.45 15.78 -21.28
N GLU A 529 -8.00 16.59 -20.33
CA GLU A 529 -7.94 16.22 -18.91
C GLU A 529 -9.35 15.92 -18.36
N GLU A 530 -10.33 16.78 -18.64
CA GLU A 530 -11.73 16.58 -18.27
C GLU A 530 -12.33 15.34 -18.95
N PHE A 531 -12.03 15.11 -20.24
CA PHE A 531 -12.49 13.91 -20.96
C PHE A 531 -11.98 12.63 -20.30
N ILE A 532 -10.70 12.60 -19.94
CA ILE A 532 -10.05 11.45 -19.32
C ILE A 532 -10.60 11.23 -17.91
N GLN A 533 -10.65 12.28 -17.10
CA GLN A 533 -11.18 12.21 -15.73
C GLN A 533 -12.62 11.67 -15.73
N ASN A 534 -13.51 12.29 -16.50
CA ASN A 534 -14.91 11.86 -16.57
C ASN A 534 -15.03 10.43 -17.11
N GLY A 535 -14.23 10.05 -18.11
CA GLY A 535 -14.27 8.69 -18.66
C GLY A 535 -13.82 7.61 -17.68
N VAL A 536 -12.86 7.94 -16.81
CA VAL A 536 -12.39 7.04 -15.74
C VAL A 536 -13.42 6.97 -14.61
N GLU A 537 -13.96 8.10 -14.16
CA GLU A 537 -14.97 8.16 -13.11
C GLU A 537 -16.29 7.45 -13.51
N GLU A 538 -16.62 7.46 -14.80
CA GLU A 538 -17.80 6.79 -15.37
C GLU A 538 -17.56 5.33 -15.80
N ASP A 539 -16.39 4.76 -15.52
CA ASP A 539 -15.97 3.41 -15.95
C ASP A 539 -16.09 3.16 -17.48
N ARG A 540 -15.99 4.22 -18.29
CA ARG A 540 -16.00 4.11 -19.77
C ARG A 540 -14.69 3.52 -20.30
N PHE A 541 -13.59 3.82 -19.64
CA PHE A 541 -12.25 3.28 -19.90
C PHE A 541 -11.35 3.53 -18.69
N SER A 542 -10.26 2.78 -18.56
CA SER A 542 -9.27 3.01 -17.51
C SER A 542 -8.31 4.15 -17.85
N TYR A 543 -7.70 4.77 -16.84
CA TYR A 543 -6.69 5.82 -17.03
C TYR A 543 -5.52 5.33 -17.90
N ARG A 544 -5.16 4.06 -17.75
CA ARG A 544 -4.17 3.39 -18.60
C ARG A 544 -4.61 3.34 -20.06
N GLN A 545 -5.84 2.93 -20.35
CA GLN A 545 -6.36 2.90 -21.72
C GLN A 545 -6.32 4.31 -22.34
N ALA A 546 -6.58 5.36 -21.57
CA ALA A 546 -6.43 6.74 -22.02
C ALA A 546 -4.98 7.14 -22.32
N ARG A 547 -4.01 6.70 -21.52
CA ARG A 547 -2.58 6.94 -21.75
C ARG A 547 -2.02 6.17 -22.95
N GLU A 548 -2.54 4.97 -23.19
CA GLU A 548 -2.15 4.14 -24.34
C GLU A 548 -2.83 4.57 -25.65
N ASP A 549 -3.90 5.37 -25.59
CA ASP A 549 -4.63 5.85 -26.77
C ASP A 549 -3.80 6.80 -27.62
N LEU A 550 -3.61 6.43 -28.88
CA LEU A 550 -2.74 7.17 -29.80
C LEU A 550 -3.26 8.58 -30.09
N GLN A 551 -4.56 8.78 -30.27
CA GLN A 551 -5.10 10.11 -30.61
C GLN A 551 -5.02 11.04 -29.41
N ILE A 552 -5.35 10.56 -28.21
CA ILE A 552 -5.17 11.33 -26.97
C ILE A 552 -3.70 11.73 -26.83
N ALA A 553 -2.75 10.80 -26.97
CA ALA A 553 -1.33 11.11 -26.88
C ALA A 553 -0.88 12.15 -27.92
N LEU A 554 -1.37 12.04 -29.16
CA LEU A 554 -1.08 13.01 -30.21
C LEU A 554 -1.59 14.41 -29.85
N TRP A 555 -2.87 14.55 -29.47
CA TRP A 555 -3.46 15.86 -29.14
C TRP A 555 -2.92 16.43 -27.84
N TYR A 556 -2.68 15.60 -26.84
CA TYR A 556 -2.05 15.99 -25.58
C TYR A 556 -0.66 16.57 -25.83
N ALA A 557 0.16 15.89 -26.65
CA ALA A 557 1.48 16.37 -27.02
C ALA A 557 1.42 17.64 -27.88
N PHE A 558 0.41 17.77 -28.75
CA PHE A 558 0.20 18.98 -29.52
C PHE A 558 -0.13 20.18 -28.64
N ALA A 559 -1.08 20.05 -27.71
CA ALA A 559 -1.43 21.10 -26.78
C ALA A 559 -0.23 21.53 -25.94
N ASN A 560 0.45 20.58 -25.31
CA ASN A 560 1.57 20.85 -24.41
C ASN A 560 2.77 21.48 -25.11
N ASN A 561 3.21 20.92 -26.24
CA ASN A 561 4.37 21.46 -26.96
C ASN A 561 4.12 22.89 -27.45
N ASN A 562 2.87 23.27 -27.77
CA ASN A 562 2.54 24.63 -28.21
C ASN A 562 2.26 25.61 -27.05
N LEU A 563 2.22 25.14 -25.80
CA LEU A 563 2.25 26.03 -24.62
C LEU A 563 3.68 26.53 -24.33
N ASP A 564 4.69 25.98 -25.00
CA ASP A 564 6.09 26.48 -25.02
C ASP A 564 6.76 26.65 -23.64
N THR A 565 6.34 25.87 -22.62
CA THR A 565 7.00 25.81 -21.30
C THR A 565 7.74 24.50 -21.09
N TYR A 566 8.83 24.54 -20.31
CA TYR A 566 9.60 23.34 -19.95
C TYR A 566 8.74 22.24 -19.30
N LEU A 567 7.85 22.62 -18.36
CA LEU A 567 6.99 21.66 -17.67
C LEU A 567 6.07 20.92 -18.64
N ASN A 568 5.48 21.64 -19.60
CA ASN A 568 4.60 21.03 -20.60
C ASN A 568 5.38 20.07 -21.51
N TYR A 569 6.60 20.44 -21.94
CA TYR A 569 7.46 19.51 -22.68
C TYR A 569 7.81 18.27 -21.84
N TRP A 570 8.14 18.43 -20.55
CA TRP A 570 8.37 17.28 -19.66
C TRP A 570 7.12 16.40 -19.53
N GLN A 571 5.92 16.98 -19.38
CA GLN A 571 4.65 16.22 -19.32
C GLN A 571 4.44 15.38 -20.58
N VAL A 572 4.79 15.88 -21.76
CA VAL A 572 4.78 15.08 -23.00
C VAL A 572 5.75 13.91 -22.91
N THR A 573 6.95 14.11 -22.36
CA THR A 573 7.91 13.01 -22.19
C THR A 573 7.44 11.93 -21.22
N GLN A 574 6.56 12.28 -20.28
CA GLN A 574 5.93 11.33 -19.35
C GLN A 574 4.70 10.65 -19.97
N TRP A 575 3.92 11.34 -20.80
CA TRP A 575 2.67 10.83 -21.34
C TRP A 575 2.87 9.90 -22.55
N MET A 576 3.65 10.34 -23.53
CA MET A 576 3.70 9.67 -24.84
C MET A 576 4.20 8.21 -24.80
N PRO A 577 5.19 7.80 -23.98
CA PRO A 577 5.76 6.45 -24.03
C PRO A 577 4.73 5.32 -23.96
N ASP A 578 3.64 5.48 -23.21
CA ASP A 578 2.61 4.44 -23.06
C ASP A 578 1.87 4.13 -24.38
N SER A 579 1.80 5.11 -25.28
CA SER A 579 1.20 4.98 -26.61
C SER A 579 2.19 4.54 -27.71
N GLU A 580 3.49 4.39 -27.42
CA GLU A 580 4.54 4.08 -28.41
C GLU A 580 4.24 2.79 -29.17
N LYS A 581 3.72 1.76 -28.48
CA LYS A 581 3.33 0.48 -29.07
C LYS A 581 2.27 0.62 -30.18
N ASN A 582 1.50 1.71 -30.16
CA ASN A 582 0.46 2.03 -31.11
C ASN A 582 0.93 3.03 -32.20
N ALA A 583 2.15 3.56 -32.11
CA ALA A 583 2.65 4.64 -32.98
C ALA A 583 3.30 4.18 -34.30
N ALA A 584 3.29 2.88 -34.61
CA ALA A 584 3.90 2.35 -35.84
C ALA A 584 3.31 3.03 -37.09
N GLY A 585 4.19 3.58 -37.95
CA GLY A 585 3.80 4.33 -39.14
C GLY A 585 3.27 5.75 -38.90
N CYS A 586 3.34 6.29 -37.68
CA CYS A 586 2.86 7.63 -37.33
C CYS A 586 4.04 8.61 -37.06
N GLY A 587 4.56 9.28 -38.09
CA GLY A 587 5.65 10.24 -37.98
C GLY A 587 5.33 11.43 -37.07
N THR A 588 4.05 11.81 -36.96
CA THR A 588 3.59 12.86 -36.04
C THR A 588 3.90 12.52 -34.58
N TRP A 589 3.71 11.26 -34.17
CA TRP A 589 4.01 10.81 -32.82
C TRP A 589 5.50 10.96 -32.51
N TYR A 590 6.36 10.44 -33.39
CA TYR A 590 7.81 10.50 -33.26
C TYR A 590 8.33 11.94 -33.24
N TYR A 591 7.79 12.81 -34.09
CA TYR A 591 8.15 14.23 -34.09
C TYR A 591 7.78 14.93 -32.79
N ARG A 592 6.55 14.78 -32.31
CA ARG A 592 6.07 15.47 -31.11
C ARG A 592 6.83 15.01 -29.87
N TYR A 593 7.09 13.71 -29.76
CA TYR A 593 7.89 13.15 -28.66
C TYR A 593 9.36 13.60 -28.74
N ALA A 594 9.99 13.48 -29.92
CA ALA A 594 11.36 13.94 -30.11
C ALA A 594 11.52 15.44 -29.85
N SER A 595 10.55 16.26 -30.24
CA SER A 595 10.53 17.71 -29.95
C SER A 595 10.55 17.95 -28.45
N ALA A 596 9.66 17.29 -27.70
CA ALA A 596 9.65 17.39 -26.24
C ALA A 596 10.97 16.96 -25.59
N LEU A 597 11.58 15.88 -26.08
CA LEU A 597 12.90 15.44 -25.63
C LEU A 597 14.00 16.50 -25.85
N VAL A 598 13.93 17.28 -26.94
CA VAL A 598 14.87 18.39 -27.19
C VAL A 598 14.76 19.46 -26.10
N TYR A 599 13.54 19.91 -25.79
CA TYR A 599 13.29 20.92 -24.76
C TYR A 599 13.51 20.41 -23.33
N CYS A 600 13.60 19.09 -23.14
CA CYS A 600 14.05 18.45 -21.90
C CYS A 600 15.56 18.17 -21.84
N GLY A 601 16.31 18.49 -22.89
CA GLY A 601 17.76 18.29 -22.97
C GLY A 601 18.23 16.85 -23.21
N ARG A 602 17.31 15.94 -23.61
CA ARG A 602 17.58 14.53 -23.94
C ARG A 602 17.93 14.37 -25.42
N LEU A 603 18.98 15.05 -25.89
CA LEU A 603 19.26 15.28 -27.31
C LEU A 603 19.60 14.01 -28.11
N GLU A 604 20.37 13.08 -27.54
CA GLU A 604 20.71 11.80 -28.19
C GLU A 604 19.46 10.94 -28.41
N GLU A 605 18.56 10.94 -27.44
CA GLU A 605 17.31 10.22 -27.51
C GLU A 605 16.35 10.89 -28.51
N ALA A 606 16.24 12.22 -28.46
CA ALA A 606 15.47 13.00 -29.43
C ALA A 606 15.91 12.68 -30.87
N ARG A 607 17.23 12.60 -31.11
CA ARG A 607 17.78 12.22 -32.42
C ARG A 607 17.35 10.82 -32.83
N ARG A 608 17.43 9.84 -31.93
CA ARG A 608 17.02 8.46 -32.21
C ARG A 608 15.55 8.40 -32.63
N TYR A 609 14.66 9.07 -31.90
CA TYR A 609 13.23 9.10 -32.22
C TYR A 609 12.93 9.91 -33.49
N ALA A 610 13.67 10.99 -33.78
CA ALA A 610 13.54 11.73 -35.03
C ALA A 610 14.00 10.90 -36.24
N GLU A 611 15.10 10.16 -36.13
CA GLU A 611 15.57 9.21 -37.16
C GLU A 611 14.54 8.09 -37.39
N GLU A 612 13.95 7.57 -36.31
CA GLU A 612 12.91 6.56 -36.38
C GLU A 612 11.63 7.09 -37.02
N GLY A 613 11.17 8.29 -36.65
CA GLY A 613 10.02 8.94 -37.26
C GLY A 613 10.18 9.11 -38.76
N ALA A 614 11.39 9.46 -39.22
CA ALA A 614 11.70 9.65 -40.63
C ALA A 614 11.67 8.32 -41.40
N ARG A 615 11.93 7.20 -40.70
CA ARG A 615 11.83 5.84 -41.23
C ARG A 615 10.39 5.34 -41.25
N GLN A 616 9.63 5.62 -40.19
CA GLN A 616 8.25 5.18 -40.01
C GLN A 616 7.30 5.90 -40.97
N GLU A 617 7.46 7.22 -41.15
CA GLU A 617 6.66 8.01 -42.09
C GLU A 617 7.52 9.03 -42.85
N PRO A 618 8.25 8.61 -43.90
CA PRO A 618 9.14 9.49 -44.67
C PRO A 618 8.44 10.66 -45.39
N GLY A 619 7.11 10.62 -45.45
CA GLY A 619 6.25 11.65 -46.05
C GLY A 619 5.85 12.76 -45.08
N TYR A 620 6.07 12.60 -43.78
CA TYR A 620 5.73 13.61 -42.79
C TYR A 620 6.86 14.65 -42.68
N PRO A 621 6.62 15.92 -43.08
CA PRO A 621 7.70 16.89 -43.26
C PRO A 621 8.36 17.30 -41.94
N TRP A 622 7.60 17.48 -40.86
CA TRP A 622 8.11 18.10 -39.63
C TRP A 622 9.15 17.24 -38.89
N VAL A 623 9.13 15.92 -39.04
CA VAL A 623 10.23 15.06 -38.57
C VAL A 623 11.56 15.46 -39.24
N TRP A 624 11.56 15.76 -40.54
CA TRP A 624 12.77 16.15 -41.25
C TRP A 624 13.30 17.52 -40.80
N LEU A 625 12.43 18.43 -40.36
CA LEU A 625 12.82 19.72 -39.79
C LEU A 625 13.64 19.50 -38.51
N LEU A 626 13.07 18.78 -37.55
CA LEU A 626 13.71 18.48 -36.28
C LEU A 626 14.99 17.64 -36.47
N LEU A 627 14.95 16.64 -37.36
CA LEU A 627 16.11 15.82 -37.68
C LEU A 627 17.24 16.64 -38.31
N GLY A 628 16.92 17.64 -39.12
CA GLY A 628 17.89 18.58 -39.67
C GLY A 628 18.59 19.40 -38.60
N ARG A 629 17.82 19.96 -37.65
CA ARG A 629 18.34 20.71 -36.49
C ARG A 629 19.26 19.83 -35.63
N LEU A 630 18.81 18.62 -35.28
CA LEU A 630 19.57 17.67 -34.46
C LEU A 630 20.85 17.20 -35.17
N ARG A 631 20.80 16.87 -36.46
CA ARG A 631 22.00 16.49 -37.23
C ARG A 631 23.03 17.60 -37.28
N SER A 632 22.59 18.84 -37.48
CA SER A 632 23.47 20.02 -37.45
C SER A 632 24.15 20.16 -36.09
N HIS A 633 23.38 20.04 -35.00
CA HIS A 633 23.90 20.05 -33.63
C HIS A 633 24.97 18.98 -33.38
N PHE A 634 24.73 17.75 -33.83
CA PHE A 634 25.70 16.64 -33.70
C PHE A 634 26.83 16.65 -34.74
N GLY A 635 26.96 17.72 -35.54
CA GLY A 635 28.05 17.92 -36.50
C GLY A 635 27.87 17.25 -37.86
N ASP A 636 26.74 16.60 -38.13
CA ASP A 636 26.38 16.05 -39.44
C ASP A 636 25.74 17.10 -40.33
N ARG A 637 26.54 18.08 -40.77
CA ARG A 637 26.08 19.18 -41.64
C ARG A 637 25.52 18.69 -42.97
N ALA A 638 26.11 17.65 -43.55
CA ALA A 638 25.65 17.11 -44.84
C ALA A 638 24.28 16.45 -44.70
N GLY A 639 24.09 15.62 -43.68
CA GLY A 639 22.80 15.00 -43.38
C GLY A 639 21.73 15.99 -42.93
N ALA A 640 22.12 17.10 -42.29
CA ALA A 640 21.23 18.19 -41.93
C ALA A 640 20.67 18.93 -43.17
N LEU A 641 21.55 19.31 -44.12
CA LEU A 641 21.12 19.92 -45.38
C LEU A 641 20.25 18.97 -46.21
N ALA A 642 20.58 17.68 -46.25
CA ALA A 642 19.76 16.69 -46.92
C ALA A 642 18.36 16.55 -46.30
N ALA A 643 18.24 16.67 -44.97
CA ALA A 643 16.95 16.68 -44.28
C ALA A 643 16.13 17.94 -44.63
N ALA A 644 16.78 19.12 -44.67
CA ALA A 644 16.13 20.37 -45.08
C ALA A 644 15.66 20.32 -46.56
N ASP A 645 16.50 19.79 -47.46
CA ASP A 645 16.14 19.60 -48.87
C ASP A 645 14.96 18.63 -49.01
N ARG A 646 14.95 17.54 -48.23
CA ARG A 646 13.83 16.59 -48.19
C ARG A 646 12.53 17.25 -47.71
N GLY A 647 12.60 18.12 -46.70
CA GLY A 647 11.47 18.93 -46.26
C GLY A 647 10.93 19.84 -47.35
N LEU A 648 11.82 20.52 -48.10
CA LEU A 648 11.45 21.37 -49.24
C LEU A 648 10.88 20.59 -50.43
N GLU A 649 11.25 19.33 -50.62
CA GLU A 649 10.61 18.45 -51.59
C GLU A 649 9.16 18.12 -51.19
N LEU A 650 8.92 17.90 -49.90
CA LEU A 650 7.59 17.58 -49.35
C LEU A 650 6.68 18.81 -49.29
N VAL A 651 7.23 19.98 -48.92
CA VAL A 651 6.51 21.25 -48.82
C VAL A 651 7.26 22.33 -49.62
N PRO A 652 7.03 22.42 -50.94
CA PRO A 652 7.76 23.34 -51.80
C PRO A 652 7.62 24.81 -51.40
N GLY A 653 8.76 25.41 -51.02
CA GLY A 653 8.85 26.84 -50.73
C GLY A 653 8.49 27.25 -49.32
N ASP A 654 8.33 26.28 -48.42
CA ASP A 654 8.14 26.49 -46.99
C ASP A 654 9.17 27.43 -46.36
N TYR A 655 8.71 28.30 -45.45
CA TYR A 655 9.54 29.31 -44.79
C TYR A 655 10.55 28.69 -43.81
N GLU A 656 10.08 27.78 -42.95
CA GLU A 656 10.90 27.17 -41.90
C GLU A 656 12.05 26.36 -42.47
N PHE A 657 11.80 25.54 -43.50
CA PHE A 657 12.87 24.77 -44.14
C PHE A 657 13.91 25.66 -44.84
N ARG A 658 13.49 26.80 -45.42
CA ARG A 658 14.44 27.77 -46.01
C ARG A 658 15.26 28.48 -44.94
N THR A 659 14.67 28.78 -43.80
CA THR A 659 15.37 29.34 -42.63
C THR A 659 16.38 28.34 -42.10
N LEU A 660 15.94 27.12 -41.78
CA LEU A 660 16.80 26.03 -41.33
C LEU A 660 18.01 25.81 -42.25
N ARG A 661 17.79 25.76 -43.58
CA ARG A 661 18.88 25.59 -44.55
C ARG A 661 19.92 26.72 -44.45
N ARG A 662 19.48 27.99 -44.33
CA ARG A 662 20.37 29.16 -44.18
C ARG A 662 21.16 29.10 -42.87
N GLU A 663 20.51 28.68 -41.80
CA GLU A 663 21.11 28.59 -40.47
C GLU A 663 22.13 27.46 -40.35
N ILE A 664 21.84 26.28 -40.93
CA ILE A 664 22.81 25.20 -41.08
C ILE A 664 24.02 25.69 -41.90
N GLU A 665 23.79 26.50 -42.94
CA GLU A 665 24.87 27.08 -43.74
C GLU A 665 25.72 28.08 -42.94
N ALA A 666 25.09 28.86 -42.08
CA ALA A 666 25.70 29.85 -41.19
C ALA A 666 26.38 29.23 -39.96
N GLY A 667 26.07 27.96 -39.63
CA GLY A 667 26.60 27.28 -38.44
C GLY A 667 25.89 27.66 -37.14
N ALA A 668 24.59 27.93 -37.22
CA ALA A 668 23.76 28.26 -36.06
C ALA A 668 23.73 27.13 -35.03
N THR A 669 23.59 27.48 -33.75
CA THR A 669 23.38 26.51 -32.67
C THR A 669 21.98 25.91 -32.71
N LEU A 670 21.75 24.85 -31.91
CA LEU A 670 20.43 24.24 -31.82
C LEU A 670 19.38 25.22 -31.29
N GLU A 671 19.73 26.00 -30.26
CA GLU A 671 18.84 27.01 -29.69
C GLU A 671 18.55 28.15 -30.65
N GLU A 672 19.52 28.56 -31.48
CA GLU A 672 19.29 29.56 -32.53
C GLU A 672 18.30 29.03 -33.57
N MET A 673 18.48 27.78 -34.04
CA MET A 673 17.55 27.15 -35.00
C MET A 673 16.15 26.85 -34.43
N GLU A 674 16.02 26.73 -33.10
CA GLU A 674 14.76 26.53 -32.39
C GLU A 674 14.07 27.85 -31.99
N TYR A 675 14.76 28.99 -32.10
CA TYR A 675 14.19 30.32 -31.82
C TYR A 675 13.37 30.85 -33.01
N HIS A 676 12.41 30.04 -33.46
CA HIS A 676 11.51 30.34 -34.56
C HIS A 676 10.09 29.86 -34.27
N TRP A 677 9.10 30.62 -34.75
CA TRP A 677 7.71 30.18 -34.81
C TRP A 677 7.37 29.73 -36.24
N ILE A 678 6.53 28.70 -36.36
CA ILE A 678 6.16 28.13 -37.67
C ILE A 678 5.39 29.14 -38.54
N ASP A 679 4.55 29.99 -37.92
CA ASP A 679 3.85 31.05 -38.64
C ASP A 679 4.81 32.20 -39.01
N PRO A 680 5.02 32.50 -40.31
CA PRO A 680 6.02 33.49 -40.72
C PRO A 680 5.75 34.92 -40.24
N ALA A 681 4.49 35.29 -40.05
CA ALA A 681 4.14 36.64 -39.58
C ALA A 681 4.45 36.80 -38.09
N SER A 682 4.12 35.77 -37.30
CA SER A 682 4.43 35.69 -35.88
C SER A 682 5.93 35.60 -35.67
N ASP A 683 6.64 34.77 -36.44
CA ASP A 683 8.11 34.67 -36.39
C ASP A 683 8.77 36.01 -36.70
N ALA A 684 8.31 36.73 -37.72
CA ALA A 684 8.84 38.06 -38.01
C ALA A 684 8.70 39.02 -36.82
N LEU A 685 7.58 38.96 -36.07
CA LEU A 685 7.41 39.74 -34.85
C LEU A 685 8.36 39.28 -33.73
N LEU A 686 8.57 37.97 -33.56
CA LEU A 686 9.54 37.40 -32.62
C LEU A 686 10.96 37.91 -32.93
N GLN A 687 11.40 37.78 -34.18
CA GLN A 687 12.73 38.20 -34.62
C GLN A 687 12.95 39.73 -34.52
N GLU A 688 11.88 40.53 -34.66
CA GLU A 688 11.93 41.99 -34.47
C GLU A 688 11.85 42.42 -33.00
N GLY A 689 11.64 41.50 -32.05
CA GLY A 689 11.42 41.81 -30.63
C GLY A 689 10.10 42.55 -30.38
N ARG A 690 9.09 42.29 -31.22
CA ARG A 690 7.78 42.95 -31.25
C ARG A 690 6.61 42.00 -30.97
N ALA A 691 6.88 40.73 -30.70
CA ALA A 691 5.88 39.78 -30.25
C ALA A 691 5.45 40.08 -28.79
N ASP A 692 4.48 39.33 -28.26
CA ASP A 692 4.06 39.49 -26.87
C ASP A 692 5.24 39.23 -25.93
N GLU A 693 5.41 40.09 -24.91
CA GLU A 693 6.56 40.02 -24.01
C GLU A 693 6.58 38.71 -23.22
N ASN A 694 5.42 38.17 -22.85
CA ASN A 694 5.34 36.89 -22.13
C ASN A 694 5.66 35.72 -23.06
N ASP A 695 5.09 35.69 -24.27
CA ASP A 695 5.35 34.62 -25.24
C ASP A 695 6.84 34.57 -25.64
N MET A 696 7.47 35.74 -25.86
CA MET A 696 8.91 35.81 -26.12
C MET A 696 9.74 35.38 -24.92
N PHE A 697 9.32 35.76 -23.71
CA PHE A 697 9.97 35.36 -22.48
C PHE A 697 9.93 33.85 -22.30
N ASP A 698 8.75 33.23 -22.37
CA ASP A 698 8.53 31.79 -22.23
C ASP A 698 9.33 31.01 -23.28
N LYS A 699 9.37 31.48 -24.53
CA LYS A 699 10.22 30.88 -25.58
C LYS A 699 11.70 30.89 -25.20
N GLN A 700 12.21 31.99 -24.67
CA GLN A 700 13.61 32.07 -24.22
C GLN A 700 13.85 31.17 -22.99
N GLN A 701 12.87 31.04 -22.10
CA GLN A 701 12.97 30.16 -20.93
C GLN A 701 13.13 28.70 -21.34
N CYS A 702 12.27 28.19 -22.21
CA CYS A 702 12.32 26.78 -22.61
C CYS A 702 13.55 26.45 -23.47
N LEU A 703 14.05 27.38 -24.29
CA LEU A 703 15.32 27.20 -25.02
C LEU A 703 16.51 27.02 -24.08
N ALA A 704 16.50 27.66 -22.91
CA ALA A 704 17.53 27.46 -21.90
C ALA A 704 17.54 26.02 -21.36
N CYS A 705 16.47 25.24 -21.51
CA CYS A 705 16.42 23.84 -21.07
C CYS A 705 17.00 22.84 -22.08
N ILE A 706 17.46 23.28 -23.26
CA ILE A 706 17.91 22.37 -24.34
C ILE A 706 19.32 21.81 -24.12
N ARG A 707 20.35 22.66 -23.99
CA ARG A 707 21.75 22.18 -23.89
C ARG A 707 22.37 22.42 -22.53
N LEU A 708 22.95 21.41 -21.92
CA LEU A 708 23.66 21.56 -20.66
C LEU A 708 24.98 22.32 -20.82
N ASP A 709 25.20 23.39 -20.05
CA ASP A 709 26.55 23.92 -19.77
C ASP A 709 27.08 23.23 -18.50
N ALA A 710 27.88 22.17 -18.65
CA ALA A 710 28.39 21.42 -17.50
C ALA A 710 29.17 22.30 -16.50
N ALA A 711 29.94 23.27 -17.00
CA ALA A 711 30.68 24.19 -16.13
C ALA A 711 29.73 25.21 -15.46
N GLY A 712 28.66 25.59 -16.15
CA GLY A 712 27.59 26.42 -15.59
C GLY A 712 26.82 25.73 -14.48
N LEU A 713 26.48 24.46 -14.67
CA LEU A 713 25.83 23.66 -13.64
C LEU A 713 26.73 23.51 -12.41
N GLU A 714 28.01 23.18 -12.60
CA GLU A 714 28.98 23.07 -11.50
C GLU A 714 29.05 24.39 -10.71
N ARG A 715 29.12 25.54 -11.40
CA ARG A 715 29.09 26.86 -10.76
C ARG A 715 27.79 27.10 -9.99
N ALA A 716 26.64 26.75 -10.56
CA ALA A 716 25.34 26.94 -9.93
C ALA A 716 25.18 26.09 -8.66
N LEU A 717 25.51 24.80 -8.74
CA LEU A 717 25.44 23.88 -7.59
C LEU A 717 26.45 24.26 -6.50
N ALA A 718 27.64 24.76 -6.87
CA ALA A 718 28.63 25.23 -5.91
C ALA A 718 28.17 26.42 -5.05
N VAL A 719 27.15 27.18 -5.50
CA VAL A 719 26.57 28.27 -4.69
C VAL A 719 25.86 27.71 -3.46
N PHE A 720 25.09 26.62 -3.60
CA PHE A 720 24.24 26.09 -2.53
C PHE A 720 24.83 24.86 -1.84
N GLY A 721 25.66 24.08 -2.54
CA GLY A 721 26.29 22.86 -2.03
C GLY A 721 25.29 21.78 -1.62
N PRO A 722 24.37 21.35 -2.51
CA PRO A 722 23.38 20.33 -2.18
C PRO A 722 24.05 18.99 -1.85
N ASP A 723 23.42 18.24 -0.95
CA ASP A 723 23.78 16.84 -0.68
C ASP A 723 23.48 15.99 -1.92
N PRO A 724 24.48 15.29 -2.51
CA PRO A 724 24.28 14.45 -3.68
C PRO A 724 23.21 13.36 -3.50
N ASP A 725 23.02 12.86 -2.27
CA ASP A 725 22.04 11.80 -1.99
C ASP A 725 20.61 12.36 -1.84
N ARG A 726 20.45 13.69 -1.76
CA ARG A 726 19.17 14.40 -1.59
C ARG A 726 18.93 15.43 -2.71
N TYR A 727 19.63 15.30 -3.83
CA TYR A 727 19.47 16.15 -5.00
C TYR A 727 18.68 15.42 -6.09
N GLU A 728 17.48 15.90 -6.36
CA GLU A 728 16.63 15.44 -7.44
C GLU A 728 16.88 16.30 -8.67
N ALA A 729 17.15 15.67 -9.81
CA ALA A 729 17.45 16.34 -11.06
C ALA A 729 16.45 15.91 -12.15
N ASP A 730 15.93 16.91 -12.87
CA ASP A 730 15.21 16.77 -14.14
C ASP A 730 13.88 15.98 -14.07
N ASP A 731 13.26 15.85 -12.89
CA ASP A 731 12.01 15.12 -12.69
C ASP A 731 10.95 15.83 -11.79
N PRO A 732 10.18 16.78 -12.34
CA PRO A 732 10.54 17.58 -13.50
C PRO A 732 11.66 18.58 -13.18
N PHE A 733 11.93 18.89 -11.92
CA PHE A 733 12.73 20.05 -11.54
C PHE A 733 14.06 19.67 -10.90
N CYS A 734 14.96 20.65 -10.77
CA CYS A 734 16.11 20.53 -9.90
C CYS A 734 15.70 20.91 -8.47
N ILE A 735 15.67 19.94 -7.56
CA ILE A 735 15.16 20.09 -6.19
C ILE A 735 16.20 19.60 -5.20
N PHE A 736 16.43 20.36 -4.13
CA PHE A 736 17.19 19.89 -2.98
C PHE A 736 16.77 20.63 -1.70
N PRO A 737 16.91 20.00 -0.53
CA PRO A 737 16.64 20.64 0.75
C PRO A 737 17.66 21.75 1.03
N TYR A 738 17.18 22.88 1.54
CA TYR A 738 18.00 24.02 1.90
C TYR A 738 17.59 24.60 3.26
N PRO A 739 18.53 24.91 4.17
CA PRO A 739 18.21 25.46 5.48
C PRO A 739 17.81 26.94 5.41
N VAL A 740 16.66 27.29 5.98
CA VAL A 740 16.16 28.65 6.17
C VAL A 740 15.69 28.79 7.63
N ASP A 741 16.23 29.75 8.39
CA ASP A 741 15.96 29.93 9.83
C ASP A 741 16.08 28.65 10.70
N GLY A 742 16.91 27.68 10.28
CA GLY A 742 17.09 26.40 10.98
C GLY A 742 16.05 25.32 10.62
N GLN A 743 15.11 25.61 9.73
CA GLN A 743 14.19 24.65 9.13
C GLN A 743 14.71 24.25 7.74
N GLU A 744 14.68 22.96 7.40
CA GLU A 744 14.92 22.53 6.02
C GLU A 744 13.65 22.74 5.19
N VAL A 745 13.77 23.43 4.06
CA VAL A 745 12.71 23.62 3.07
C VAL A 745 13.23 23.25 1.68
N PRO A 746 12.39 22.72 0.76
CA PRO A 746 12.80 22.47 -0.62
C PRO A 746 13.14 23.78 -1.35
N LEU A 747 14.34 23.85 -1.94
CA LEU A 747 14.70 24.85 -2.94
C LEU A 747 14.48 24.24 -4.33
N VAL A 748 13.46 24.75 -5.01
CA VAL A 748 12.93 24.20 -6.27
C VAL A 748 13.30 25.14 -7.41
N PHE A 749 14.22 24.71 -8.27
CA PHE A 749 14.46 25.38 -9.55
C PHE A 749 13.52 24.77 -10.58
N ARG A 750 12.50 25.53 -11.01
CA ARG A 750 11.43 25.08 -11.93
C ARG A 750 11.93 24.94 -13.38
N MET A 751 12.97 24.14 -13.56
CA MET A 751 13.71 23.87 -14.79
C MET A 751 14.60 22.63 -14.60
N ASN A 752 15.09 22.07 -15.71
CA ASN A 752 16.12 21.03 -15.69
C ASN A 752 17.53 21.61 -15.43
N GLN A 753 18.52 20.73 -15.36
CA GLN A 753 19.94 21.07 -15.20
C GLN A 753 20.46 21.97 -16.32
N ALA A 754 19.96 21.82 -17.55
CA ALA A 754 20.33 22.70 -18.65
C ALA A 754 19.87 24.15 -18.41
N GLY A 755 18.65 24.34 -17.90
CA GLY A 755 18.16 25.66 -17.47
C GLY A 755 18.95 26.21 -16.28
N LEU A 756 19.18 25.39 -15.26
CA LEU A 756 19.95 25.77 -14.06
C LEU A 756 21.37 26.20 -14.41
N SER A 757 22.00 25.52 -15.36
CA SER A 757 23.37 25.81 -15.79
C SER A 757 23.56 27.21 -16.41
N LYS A 758 22.47 27.84 -16.85
CA LYS A 758 22.47 29.16 -17.50
C LYS A 758 21.99 30.28 -16.58
N GLN A 759 21.72 29.99 -15.31
CA GLN A 759 21.37 31.03 -14.34
C GLN A 759 22.51 32.01 -14.14
N ASP A 760 22.16 33.28 -13.94
CA ASP A 760 23.13 34.32 -13.60
C ASP A 760 23.75 34.01 -12.23
N PRO A 761 25.08 33.76 -12.16
CA PRO A 761 25.77 33.46 -10.90
C PRO A 761 25.60 34.56 -9.84
N ALA A 762 25.49 35.83 -10.25
CA ALA A 762 25.27 36.93 -9.32
C ALA A 762 23.89 36.86 -8.66
N ARG A 763 22.85 36.49 -9.42
CA ARG A 763 21.49 36.29 -8.90
C ARG A 763 21.41 35.09 -7.96
N LEU A 764 22.08 33.98 -8.30
CA LEU A 764 22.15 32.81 -7.41
C LEU A 764 22.85 33.14 -6.09
N ALA A 765 23.96 33.89 -6.13
CA ALA A 765 24.65 34.34 -4.93
C ALA A 765 23.79 35.28 -4.08
N ALA A 766 23.05 36.19 -4.71
CA ALA A 766 22.10 37.08 -4.02
C ALA A 766 20.94 36.31 -3.37
N LEU A 767 20.37 35.33 -4.07
CA LEU A 767 19.37 34.42 -3.52
C LEU A 767 19.90 33.69 -2.29
N LYS A 768 21.08 33.07 -2.40
CA LYS A 768 21.72 32.39 -1.27
C LYS A 768 21.90 33.33 -0.08
N ALA A 769 22.45 34.53 -0.30
CA ALA A 769 22.64 35.51 0.75
C ALA A 769 21.31 35.92 1.41
N ARG A 770 20.24 36.04 0.62
CA ARG A 770 18.91 36.37 1.14
C ARG A 770 18.30 35.24 1.96
N LEU A 771 18.46 33.98 1.54
CA LEU A 771 18.01 32.81 2.29
C LEU A 771 18.78 32.66 3.60
N ASP A 772 20.12 32.82 3.56
CA ASP A 772 20.99 32.74 4.73
C ASP A 772 20.75 33.85 5.76
N ALA A 773 20.25 35.02 5.33
CA ALA A 773 19.93 36.13 6.22
C ALA A 773 18.70 35.85 7.11
N GLY A 774 17.86 34.89 6.74
CA GLY A 774 16.72 34.46 7.54
C GLY A 774 15.54 35.44 7.57
N GLY A 775 14.65 35.24 8.55
CA GLY A 775 13.40 35.99 8.71
C GLY A 775 12.37 35.68 7.63
N LEU A 776 12.37 34.43 7.15
CA LEU A 776 11.55 33.95 6.04
C LEU A 776 10.64 32.79 6.45
N CYS A 777 10.88 32.10 7.56
CA CYS A 777 10.09 30.93 7.93
C CYS A 777 8.61 31.21 8.26
N THR A 778 8.26 32.45 8.62
CA THR A 778 6.89 32.81 8.99
C THR A 778 6.41 34.03 8.22
N ALA A 779 5.14 33.99 7.81
CA ALA A 779 4.44 35.10 7.19
C ALA A 779 3.00 35.18 7.72
N ARG A 780 2.26 36.17 7.23
CA ARG A 780 0.80 36.21 7.35
C ARG A 780 0.20 36.40 5.96
N ASP A 781 -0.88 35.69 5.70
CA ASP A 781 -1.64 35.89 4.46
C ASP A 781 -2.49 37.18 4.50
N ASP A 782 -3.23 37.43 3.43
CA ASP A 782 -4.09 38.61 3.29
C ASP A 782 -5.22 38.69 4.34
N LEU A 783 -5.55 37.55 4.98
CA LEU A 783 -6.54 37.44 6.06
C LEU A 783 -5.90 37.54 7.45
N GLY A 784 -4.57 37.68 7.52
CA GLY A 784 -3.82 37.76 8.76
C GLY A 784 -3.58 36.40 9.42
N ARG A 785 -3.86 35.28 8.76
CA ARG A 785 -3.58 33.93 9.29
C ARG A 785 -2.07 33.68 9.33
N PRO A 786 -1.51 33.05 10.37
CA PRO A 786 -0.12 32.63 10.38
C PRO A 786 0.15 31.64 9.24
N CYS A 787 1.31 31.78 8.59
CA CYS A 787 1.76 30.85 7.56
C CYS A 787 3.20 30.44 7.79
N THR A 788 3.52 29.18 7.49
CA THR A 788 4.87 28.61 7.56
C THR A 788 5.45 28.41 6.17
N LEU A 789 6.73 28.70 5.99
CA LEU A 789 7.41 28.50 4.72
C LEU A 789 7.40 27.01 4.35
N ASP A 790 6.88 26.71 3.17
CA ASP A 790 6.79 25.36 2.62
C ASP A 790 7.93 25.11 1.63
N SER A 791 8.14 26.00 0.65
CA SER A 791 9.22 25.88 -0.34
C SER A 791 9.66 27.22 -0.92
N VAL A 792 10.82 27.23 -1.56
CA VAL A 792 11.35 28.37 -2.33
C VAL A 792 11.41 27.99 -3.80
N GLN A 793 10.72 28.72 -4.66
CA GLN A 793 10.59 28.45 -6.09
C GLN A 793 11.43 29.46 -6.89
N VAL A 794 12.24 28.96 -7.82
CA VAL A 794 13.10 29.76 -8.69
C VAL A 794 12.81 29.43 -10.13
N GLU A 795 12.39 30.43 -10.89
CA GLU A 795 12.20 30.38 -12.34
C GLU A 795 13.25 31.25 -13.02
N LEU A 796 13.67 30.87 -14.22
CA LEU A 796 14.71 31.59 -14.95
C LEU A 796 14.17 32.98 -15.33
N GLY A 797 14.97 34.03 -15.10
CA GLY A 797 14.57 35.41 -15.36
C GLY A 797 13.57 36.02 -14.35
N VAL A 798 12.70 35.23 -13.73
CA VAL A 798 11.66 35.67 -12.78
C VAL A 798 12.24 35.91 -11.38
N ARG A 799 11.56 36.73 -10.57
CA ARG A 799 11.89 36.87 -9.14
C ARG A 799 11.59 35.55 -8.41
N PRO A 800 12.47 35.08 -7.51
CA PRO A 800 12.16 33.90 -6.70
C PRO A 800 10.88 34.11 -5.88
N THR A 801 10.13 33.04 -5.65
CA THR A 801 8.87 33.08 -4.91
C THR A 801 8.96 32.17 -3.68
N LEU A 802 8.54 32.68 -2.54
CA LEU A 802 8.35 31.91 -1.31
C LEU A 802 6.94 31.37 -1.31
N LEU A 803 6.77 30.06 -1.17
CA LEU A 803 5.46 29.45 -0.98
C LEU A 803 5.25 29.18 0.50
N TYR A 804 4.21 29.79 1.07
CA TYR A 804 3.81 29.58 2.46
C TYR A 804 2.56 28.71 2.54
N ARG A 805 2.45 27.90 3.61
CA ARG A 805 1.22 27.17 3.96
C ARG A 805 0.52 27.88 5.12
N PRO A 806 -0.68 28.46 4.91
CA PRO A 806 -1.51 28.99 6.00
C PRO A 806 -2.00 27.86 6.93
N GLU A 807 -2.14 28.16 8.23
CA GLU A 807 -2.70 27.19 9.18
C GLU A 807 -4.15 26.81 8.82
N GLY A 808 -4.42 25.50 8.74
CA GLY A 808 -5.77 24.95 8.50
C GLY A 808 -6.26 25.01 7.05
N THR A 809 -5.36 25.23 6.08
CA THR A 809 -5.69 25.16 4.64
C THR A 809 -4.71 24.30 3.87
N GLU A 810 -5.17 23.75 2.75
CA GLU A 810 -4.31 23.05 1.78
C GLU A 810 -3.71 24.01 0.72
N ASP A 811 -4.27 25.22 0.56
CA ASP A 811 -3.80 26.19 -0.41
C ASP A 811 -2.46 26.84 -0.04
N TRP A 812 -1.62 27.12 -1.05
CA TRP A 812 -0.38 27.87 -0.88
C TRP A 812 -0.60 29.38 -1.03
N TYR A 813 0.14 30.16 -0.23
CA TYR A 813 0.22 31.63 -0.32
C TYR A 813 1.59 32.05 -0.88
N PRO A 814 1.67 32.44 -2.17
CA PRO A 814 2.92 32.83 -2.80
C PRO A 814 3.31 34.27 -2.47
N LEU A 815 4.57 34.50 -2.09
CA LEU A 815 5.15 35.83 -1.89
C LEU A 815 6.44 36.00 -2.71
N PRO A 816 6.57 37.06 -3.52
CA PRO A 816 7.80 37.33 -4.26
C PRO A 816 8.94 37.71 -3.29
N LEU A 817 10.13 37.17 -3.54
CA LEU A 817 11.35 37.45 -2.80
C LEU A 817 12.19 38.51 -3.52
N GLU A 818 12.40 39.62 -2.84
CA GLU A 818 13.33 40.67 -3.30
C GLU A 818 14.78 40.29 -2.98
N LEU A 819 15.66 40.41 -3.97
CA LEU A 819 17.08 40.03 -3.90
C LEU A 819 18.05 41.21 -3.68
N ASN A 820 17.51 42.41 -3.40
CA ASN A 820 18.27 43.67 -3.31
C ASN A 820 19.19 43.78 -2.10
#